data_AF-A0A5D6XSQ5-F1
#
_entry.id   AF-A0A5D6XSQ5-F1
#
_cell.length_a   1.000
_cell.length_b   1.000
_cell.length_c   1.000
_cell.angle_alpha   90.00
_cell.angle_beta   90.00
_cell.angle_gamma   90.00
#
_symmetry.space_group_name_H-M   'P 1'
#
loop_
_entity.id
_entity.type
_entity.pdbx_description
1 polymer ?
#
loop_
_entity_poly.entity_id
_entity_poly.type
_entity_poly.pdbx_seq_one_letter_code
_entity_poly.pdbx_strand_id
1 'polypeptide(L)'
;MWRLLEAAAKSASANASEYVVSVSERAQSLVASVQDEAATLLQSLGSARAGPVDEILYEEIDDFKAFSEAFAVDAHTDEIASVLREQDAISELHEELVPVQLSFEEFWRRYFFRKHQGDENKRLEEERREQQRLEAEERAHEQDASDSDLALESHGDRDDDGDDDPERTAGSSLDRAAESDPLALKARDADRRAALAWRQKAAELQQKLGAMAAQLAEAKRAVAEEKDIELQNLCDSYEAKMAEATMQIDDARAVGYDAGIQESEAIIAAMRQAADEEIERLNRQLARRDQSDGAGATERADSGGESVLQLKEALSLRTQTLASVSAEKVAVETLLVAKDEEIAALRAQLEDANRLAAPTAGQESRRSDDSASPVTVTFSDAEEKLEITQQLEAARAQIQSLETQLQAQQSAAAASPEGGQVPEETRKELELWRMRALKMKKMKELVESELQALKASQPAQDGSARIAELEAQRDALIAGKTDLEVAHRAEVEALKQQVAETAATLAAQEEKAFKRGMAEGKAEVEAQIVELEDRADRSYESGFEAATWAAQKEIDLLRTEIALLRAGSPELADSEAEPDVIWSVPVPVLGDEFSDTDAMSHSIDNLSTVFGGDASAGENENGGEAWDASASVSDGASEATRDDWGEW
;
A
#
# COMPACT_ATOMS: atom_id res chain seq x y z
N MET A 1 15.45 -17.11 -73.84
CA MET A 1 16.33 -16.68 -72.74
C MET A 1 15.84 -15.38 -72.10
N TRP A 2 15.70 -14.26 -72.84
CA TRP A 2 15.20 -12.99 -72.27
C TRP A 2 13.80 -13.10 -71.61
N ARG A 3 12.82 -13.78 -72.25
CA ARG A 3 11.49 -14.03 -71.63
C ARG A 3 11.54 -14.87 -70.34
N LEU A 4 12.52 -15.74 -70.18
CA LEU A 4 12.71 -16.54 -68.96
C LEU A 4 13.29 -15.68 -67.84
N LEU A 5 14.23 -14.80 -68.16
CA LEU A 5 14.77 -13.81 -67.21
C LEU A 5 13.69 -12.80 -66.79
N GLU A 6 12.84 -12.37 -67.71
CA GLU A 6 11.71 -11.48 -67.41
C GLU A 6 10.67 -12.15 -66.51
N ALA A 7 10.36 -13.43 -66.76
CA ALA A 7 9.47 -14.21 -65.89
C ALA A 7 10.07 -14.46 -64.49
N ALA A 8 11.37 -14.75 -64.41
CA ALA A 8 12.07 -14.91 -63.15
C ALA A 8 12.15 -13.60 -62.36
N ALA A 9 12.40 -12.46 -63.02
CA ALA A 9 12.41 -11.15 -62.39
C ALA A 9 11.02 -10.74 -61.89
N LYS A 10 9.96 -11.03 -62.66
CA LYS A 10 8.56 -10.81 -62.23
C LYS A 10 8.18 -11.69 -61.03
N SER A 11 8.60 -12.95 -61.03
CA SER A 11 8.40 -13.86 -59.89
C SER A 11 9.16 -13.40 -58.63
N ALA A 12 10.42 -13.01 -58.78
CA ALA A 12 11.23 -12.49 -57.67
C ALA A 12 10.65 -11.17 -57.12
N SER A 13 10.17 -10.28 -57.99
CA SER A 13 9.49 -9.05 -57.59
C SER A 13 8.16 -9.32 -56.86
N ALA A 14 7.38 -10.32 -57.30
CA ALA A 14 6.14 -10.70 -56.65
C ALA A 14 6.40 -11.27 -55.25
N ASN A 15 7.37 -12.19 -55.13
CA ASN A 15 7.76 -12.77 -53.84
C ASN A 15 8.35 -11.72 -52.89
N ALA A 16 9.14 -10.77 -53.41
CA ALA A 16 9.66 -9.65 -52.61
C ALA A 16 8.51 -8.74 -52.12
N SER A 17 7.49 -8.49 -52.95
CA SER A 17 6.33 -7.70 -52.54
C SER A 17 5.48 -8.40 -51.48
N GLU A 18 5.28 -9.72 -51.58
CA GLU A 18 4.59 -10.49 -50.53
C GLU A 18 5.37 -10.49 -49.22
N TYR A 19 6.70 -10.59 -49.29
CA TYR A 19 7.55 -10.53 -48.10
C TYR A 19 7.43 -9.16 -47.41
N VAL A 20 7.52 -8.06 -48.17
CA VAL A 20 7.35 -6.69 -47.64
C VAL A 20 5.97 -6.49 -47.02
N VAL A 21 4.90 -7.02 -47.64
CA VAL A 21 3.55 -6.97 -47.08
C VAL A 21 3.49 -7.74 -45.75
N SER A 22 4.02 -8.98 -45.70
CA SER A 22 4.02 -9.79 -44.48
C SER A 22 4.82 -9.17 -43.32
N VAL A 23 5.94 -8.51 -43.63
CA VAL A 23 6.75 -7.79 -42.64
C VAL A 23 6.01 -6.55 -42.16
N SER A 24 5.31 -5.83 -43.05
CA SER A 24 4.50 -4.67 -42.66
C SER A 24 3.30 -5.06 -41.79
N GLU A 25 2.63 -6.18 -42.09
CA GLU A 25 1.51 -6.69 -41.29
C GLU A 25 1.98 -7.13 -39.89
N ARG A 26 3.12 -7.82 -39.79
CA ARG A 26 3.73 -8.15 -38.49
C ARG A 26 4.12 -6.91 -37.71
N ALA A 27 4.74 -5.92 -38.36
CA ALA A 27 5.12 -4.67 -37.69
C ALA A 27 3.88 -3.92 -37.17
N GLN A 28 2.80 -3.86 -37.95
CA GLN A 28 1.54 -3.26 -37.51
C GLN A 28 0.89 -4.02 -36.36
N SER A 29 0.89 -5.36 -36.40
CA SER A 29 0.40 -6.20 -35.30
C SER A 29 1.19 -5.99 -34.01
N LEU A 30 2.50 -5.81 -34.11
CA LEU A 30 3.38 -5.61 -32.95
C LEU A 30 3.20 -4.20 -32.36
N VAL A 31 3.02 -3.18 -33.22
CA VAL A 31 2.66 -1.82 -32.77
C VAL A 31 1.30 -1.81 -32.07
N ALA A 32 0.31 -2.55 -32.59
CA ALA A 32 -1.00 -2.66 -31.95
C ALA A 32 -0.92 -3.35 -30.57
N SER A 33 -0.19 -4.46 -30.44
CA SER A 33 0.00 -5.13 -29.14
C SER A 33 0.71 -4.24 -28.13
N VAL A 34 1.77 -3.53 -28.55
CA VAL A 34 2.48 -2.58 -27.66
C VAL A 34 1.58 -1.41 -27.26
N GLN A 35 0.70 -0.95 -28.16
CA GLN A 35 -0.28 0.09 -27.83
C GLN A 35 -1.34 -0.42 -26.83
N ASP A 36 -1.85 -1.63 -27.01
CA ASP A 36 -2.82 -2.24 -26.09
C ASP A 36 -2.19 -2.52 -24.72
N GLU A 37 -0.96 -3.02 -24.67
CA GLU A 37 -0.20 -3.21 -23.43
C GLU A 37 0.10 -1.87 -22.75
N ALA A 38 0.52 -0.85 -23.49
CA ALA A 38 0.75 0.48 -22.95
C ALA A 38 -0.55 1.12 -22.42
N ALA A 39 -1.67 0.93 -23.10
CA ALA A 39 -2.99 1.38 -22.66
C ALA A 39 -3.44 0.63 -21.40
N THR A 40 -3.18 -0.67 -21.32
CA THR A 40 -3.49 -1.51 -20.16
C THR A 40 -2.61 -1.13 -18.96
N LEU A 41 -1.33 -0.82 -19.18
CA LEU A 41 -0.43 -0.29 -18.16
C LEU A 41 -0.83 1.13 -17.73
N LEU A 42 -1.26 2.00 -18.64
CA LEU A 42 -1.78 3.32 -18.31
C LEU A 42 -3.11 3.25 -17.56
N GLN A 43 -3.99 2.30 -17.88
CA GLN A 43 -5.22 2.06 -17.13
C GLN A 43 -4.95 1.44 -15.76
N SER A 44 -3.98 0.53 -15.64
CA SER A 44 -3.61 -0.03 -14.34
C SER A 44 -2.90 1.01 -13.46
N LEU A 45 -2.05 1.86 -14.04
CA LEU A 45 -1.42 2.98 -13.33
C LEU A 45 -2.40 4.11 -13.02
N GLY A 46 -3.35 4.38 -13.91
CA GLY A 46 -4.33 5.46 -13.76
C GLY A 46 -5.53 5.09 -12.90
N SER A 47 -5.84 3.81 -12.72
CA SER A 47 -6.96 3.33 -11.90
C SER A 47 -6.53 2.77 -10.54
N ALA A 48 -5.24 2.51 -10.31
CA ALA A 48 -4.72 2.02 -9.02
C ALA A 48 -4.06 3.10 -8.16
N ARG A 49 -4.13 4.39 -8.53
CA ARG A 49 -3.51 5.48 -7.76
C ARG A 49 -4.48 6.62 -7.47
N ALA A 50 -5.49 6.28 -6.68
CA ALA A 50 -6.08 7.20 -5.71
C ALA A 50 -5.94 6.54 -4.32
N GLY A 51 -4.72 6.09 -4.03
CA GLY A 51 -4.33 5.71 -2.68
C GLY A 51 -3.83 6.97 -1.94
N PRO A 52 -3.84 6.98 -0.60
CA PRO A 52 -3.51 8.14 0.24
C PRO A 52 -2.13 8.76 -0.02
N VAL A 53 -1.26 8.11 -0.80
CA VAL A 53 0.05 8.66 -1.21
C VAL A 53 -0.08 9.84 -2.18
N ASP A 54 -1.09 9.87 -3.05
CA ASP A 54 -1.30 11.03 -3.94
C ASP A 54 -2.03 12.17 -3.21
N GLU A 55 -2.90 11.88 -2.24
CA GLU A 55 -3.46 12.90 -1.33
C GLU A 55 -2.35 13.56 -0.50
N ILE A 56 -1.39 12.78 0.02
CA ILE A 56 -0.19 13.32 0.70
C ILE A 56 0.61 14.22 -0.25
N LEU A 57 0.80 13.84 -1.52
CA LEU A 57 1.53 14.68 -2.49
C LEU A 57 0.77 15.96 -2.88
N TYR A 58 -0.57 15.94 -2.96
CA TYR A 58 -1.35 17.14 -3.28
C TYR A 58 -1.50 18.09 -2.08
N GLU A 59 -1.70 17.57 -0.87
CA GLU A 59 -1.69 18.36 0.37
C GLU A 59 -0.29 18.96 0.61
N GLU A 60 0.78 18.20 0.39
CA GLU A 60 2.16 18.70 0.47
C GLU A 60 2.42 19.85 -0.51
N ILE A 61 1.82 19.83 -1.70
CA ILE A 61 1.99 20.90 -2.70
C ILE A 61 1.31 22.19 -2.23
N ASP A 62 0.11 22.11 -1.67
CA ASP A 62 -0.62 23.30 -1.22
C ASP A 62 -0.05 23.85 0.09
N ASP A 63 0.38 22.98 1.01
CA ASP A 63 1.12 23.37 2.21
C ASP A 63 2.47 24.00 1.85
N PHE A 64 3.18 23.45 0.86
CA PHE A 64 4.42 24.05 0.39
C PHE A 64 4.19 25.43 -0.22
N LYS A 65 3.10 25.64 -0.96
CA LYS A 65 2.76 26.97 -1.49
C LYS A 65 2.45 27.94 -0.36
N ALA A 66 1.59 27.58 0.58
CA ALA A 66 1.24 28.44 1.72
C ALA A 66 2.49 28.79 2.56
N PHE A 67 3.34 27.80 2.82
CA PHE A 67 4.63 28.02 3.48
C PHE A 67 5.55 28.92 2.65
N SER A 68 5.64 28.70 1.34
CA SER A 68 6.49 29.48 0.43
C SER A 68 6.11 30.95 0.35
N GLU A 69 4.83 31.27 0.52
CA GLU A 69 4.33 32.65 0.53
C GLU A 69 4.66 33.37 1.84
N ALA A 70 4.66 32.64 2.96
CA ALA A 70 5.00 33.18 4.28
C ALA A 70 6.52 33.21 4.56
N PHE A 71 7.29 32.35 3.90
CA PHE A 71 8.71 32.18 4.15
C PHE A 71 9.57 33.28 3.53
N ALA A 72 10.31 34.02 4.36
CA ALA A 72 11.28 35.02 3.93
C ALA A 72 12.69 34.64 4.39
N VAL A 73 13.60 34.38 3.43
CA VAL A 73 14.98 33.93 3.70
C VAL A 73 15.73 34.88 4.62
N ASP A 74 15.54 36.20 4.43
CA ASP A 74 16.22 37.22 5.21
C ASP A 74 15.92 37.10 6.72
N ALA A 75 14.70 36.66 7.07
CA ALA A 75 14.28 36.46 8.46
C ALA A 75 14.97 35.25 9.12
N HIS A 76 15.47 34.30 8.33
CA HIS A 76 16.13 33.08 8.80
C HIS A 76 17.66 33.11 8.63
N THR A 77 18.26 34.26 8.31
CA THR A 77 19.71 34.37 8.02
C THR A 77 20.60 33.86 9.16
N ASP A 78 20.27 34.21 10.40
CA ASP A 78 21.05 33.79 11.58
C ASP A 78 20.92 32.27 11.83
N GLU A 79 19.73 31.72 11.58
CA GLU A 79 19.45 30.29 11.71
C GLU A 79 20.18 29.49 10.62
N ILE A 80 20.17 29.99 9.38
CA ILE A 80 20.94 29.43 8.25
C ILE A 80 22.43 29.37 8.62
N ALA A 81 22.98 30.45 9.17
CA ALA A 81 24.37 30.49 9.61
C ALA A 81 24.67 29.55 10.79
N SER A 82 23.67 29.20 11.62
CA SER A 82 23.81 28.17 12.64
C SER A 82 23.78 26.77 12.02
N VAL A 83 22.81 26.48 11.16
CA VAL A 83 22.66 25.18 10.48
C VAL A 83 23.92 24.83 9.69
N LEU A 84 24.49 25.78 8.96
CA LEU A 84 25.74 25.57 8.21
C LEU A 84 26.96 25.33 9.11
N ARG A 85 26.95 25.80 10.37
CA ARG A 85 28.04 25.54 11.33
C ARG A 85 27.86 24.26 12.10
N GLU A 86 26.62 23.84 12.33
CA GLU A 86 26.28 22.66 13.14
C GLU A 86 26.19 21.38 12.30
N GLN A 87 25.84 21.48 11.02
CA GLN A 87 25.52 20.34 10.17
C GLN A 87 26.36 20.39 8.87
N ASP A 88 27.57 19.82 8.94
CA ASP A 88 28.54 19.79 7.82
C ASP A 88 27.92 19.22 6.54
N ALA A 89 27.07 18.18 6.64
CA ALA A 89 26.40 17.55 5.50
C ALA A 89 25.50 18.52 4.72
N ILE A 90 24.83 19.46 5.41
CA ILE A 90 24.00 20.47 4.75
C ILE A 90 24.88 21.52 4.09
N SER A 91 26.01 21.86 4.72
CA SER A 91 26.98 22.80 4.12
C SER A 91 27.55 22.25 2.81
N GLU A 92 27.97 20.99 2.79
CA GLU A 92 28.46 20.32 1.58
C GLU A 92 27.38 20.29 0.48
N LEU A 93 26.14 19.92 0.83
CA LEU A 93 25.02 19.90 -0.10
C LEU A 93 24.67 21.29 -0.65
N HIS A 94 24.73 22.32 0.21
CA HIS A 94 24.50 23.70 -0.18
C HIS A 94 25.58 24.19 -1.16
N GLU A 95 26.86 23.88 -0.91
CA GLU A 95 27.97 24.22 -1.82
C GLU A 95 27.88 23.51 -3.18
N GLU A 96 27.37 22.27 -3.21
CA GLU A 96 27.20 21.51 -4.45
C GLU A 96 26.01 22.00 -5.29
N LEU A 97 24.86 22.27 -4.65
CA LEU A 97 23.61 22.57 -5.34
C LEU A 97 23.41 24.05 -5.64
N VAL A 98 23.96 24.95 -4.83
CA VAL A 98 23.77 26.40 -4.96
C VAL A 98 25.08 27.04 -5.48
N PRO A 99 25.08 27.71 -6.66
CA PRO A 99 23.94 28.11 -7.49
C PRO A 99 23.66 27.22 -8.72
N VAL A 100 24.25 26.02 -8.80
CA VAL A 100 24.25 25.20 -10.03
C VAL A 100 22.86 24.66 -10.39
N GLN A 101 22.14 24.11 -9.41
CA GLN A 101 20.84 23.46 -9.61
C GLN A 101 19.68 24.26 -9.01
N LEU A 102 19.93 24.96 -7.88
CA LEU A 102 18.91 25.70 -7.15
C LEU A 102 19.40 27.11 -6.83
N SER A 103 18.45 28.05 -6.77
CA SER A 103 18.74 29.36 -6.19
C SER A 103 18.93 29.23 -4.67
N PHE A 104 19.71 30.14 -4.08
CA PHE A 104 19.94 30.19 -2.62
C PHE A 104 18.62 30.20 -1.84
N GLU A 105 17.66 31.02 -2.28
CA GLU A 105 16.35 31.14 -1.66
C GLU A 105 15.52 29.85 -1.77
N GLU A 106 15.53 29.20 -2.93
CA GLU A 106 14.77 27.97 -3.14
C GLU A 106 15.32 26.80 -2.31
N PHE A 107 16.65 26.67 -2.20
CA PHE A 107 17.28 25.65 -1.38
C PHE A 107 16.84 25.77 0.09
N TRP A 108 16.98 26.97 0.67
CA TRP A 108 16.62 27.19 2.06
C TRP A 108 15.11 27.10 2.30
N ARG A 109 14.28 27.58 1.37
CA ARG A 109 12.82 27.42 1.44
C ARG A 109 12.41 25.95 1.52
N ARG A 110 12.99 25.09 0.68
CA ARG A 110 12.74 23.64 0.71
C ARG A 110 13.27 22.98 1.99
N TYR A 111 14.44 23.42 2.47
CA TYR A 111 15.02 22.92 3.72
C TYR A 111 14.13 23.22 4.92
N PHE A 112 13.73 24.49 5.09
CA PHE A 112 12.88 24.91 6.20
C PHE A 112 11.47 24.33 6.13
N PHE A 113 10.94 24.09 4.93
CA PHE A 113 9.67 23.39 4.79
C PHE A 113 9.73 21.95 5.32
N ARG A 114 10.78 21.18 4.97
CA ARG A 114 10.96 19.82 5.49
C ARG A 114 11.17 19.81 7.01
N LYS A 115 11.89 20.80 7.54
CA LYS A 115 12.05 20.98 8.99
C LYS A 115 10.69 21.25 9.64
N HIS A 116 9.90 22.17 9.09
CA HIS A 116 8.55 22.50 9.56
C HIS A 116 7.62 21.28 9.55
N GLN A 117 7.64 20.47 8.49
CA GLN A 117 6.89 19.20 8.44
C GLN A 117 7.33 18.23 9.53
N GLY A 118 8.64 18.11 9.77
CA GLY A 118 9.16 17.29 10.86
C GLY A 118 8.67 17.75 12.24
N ASP A 119 8.64 19.07 12.46
CA ASP A 119 8.18 19.67 13.71
C ASP A 119 6.66 19.52 13.91
N GLU A 120 5.85 19.74 12.87
CA GLU A 120 4.40 19.50 12.90
C GLU A 120 4.06 18.03 13.13
N ASN A 121 4.72 17.10 12.42
CA ASN A 121 4.53 15.67 12.64
C ASN A 121 4.92 15.26 14.07
N LYS A 122 6.00 15.83 14.61
CA LYS A 122 6.41 15.58 15.99
C LYS A 122 5.37 16.10 16.98
N ARG A 123 4.78 17.28 16.73
CA ARG A 123 3.69 17.82 17.56
C ARG A 123 2.46 16.92 17.52
N LEU A 124 2.03 16.49 16.34
CA LEU A 124 0.89 15.58 16.18
C LEU A 124 1.14 14.22 16.88
N GLU A 125 2.36 13.70 16.80
CA GLU A 125 2.71 12.46 17.50
C GLU A 125 2.76 12.62 19.03
N GLU A 126 3.22 13.77 19.52
CA GLU A 126 3.17 14.10 20.95
C GLU A 126 1.73 14.26 21.44
N GLU A 127 0.86 14.92 20.68
CA GLU A 127 -0.58 15.01 20.95
C GLU A 127 -1.24 13.63 20.97
N ARG A 128 -0.91 12.76 20.00
CA ARG A 128 -1.41 11.38 19.96
C ARG A 128 -0.93 10.57 21.16
N ARG A 129 0.33 10.73 21.58
CA ARG A 129 0.89 10.08 22.78
C ARG A 129 0.22 10.59 24.05
N GLU A 130 -0.08 11.88 24.14
CA GLU A 130 -0.79 12.45 25.28
C GLU A 130 -2.25 11.97 25.34
N GLN A 131 -2.95 11.89 24.20
CA GLN A 131 -4.29 11.29 24.12
C GLN A 131 -4.27 9.83 24.59
N GLN A 132 -3.31 9.02 24.12
CA GLN A 132 -3.17 7.64 24.58
C GLN A 132 -2.87 7.56 26.09
N ARG A 133 -2.11 8.51 26.65
CA ARG A 133 -1.84 8.58 28.08
C ARG A 133 -3.11 8.91 28.87
N LEU A 134 -3.89 9.89 28.41
CA LEU A 134 -5.16 10.27 29.03
C LEU A 134 -6.18 9.13 28.97
N GLU A 135 -6.30 8.44 27.83
CA GLU A 135 -7.17 7.26 27.71
C GLU A 135 -6.70 6.11 28.60
N ALA A 136 -5.39 5.91 28.75
CA ALA A 136 -4.86 4.89 29.66
C ALA A 136 -5.11 5.24 31.13
N GLU A 137 -4.99 6.52 31.50
CA GLU A 137 -5.31 7.02 32.84
C GLU A 137 -6.81 6.92 33.13
N GLU A 138 -7.68 7.25 32.16
CA GLU A 138 -9.13 7.07 32.26
C GLU A 138 -9.49 5.58 32.48
N ARG A 139 -8.90 4.66 31.70
CA ARG A 139 -9.09 3.21 31.91
C ARG A 139 -8.58 2.73 33.27
N ALA A 140 -7.47 3.28 33.76
CA ALA A 140 -6.96 2.94 35.08
C ALA A 140 -7.90 3.44 36.19
N HIS A 141 -8.44 4.65 36.05
CA HIS A 141 -9.42 5.20 36.99
C HIS A 141 -10.75 4.43 36.98
N GLU A 142 -11.20 3.92 35.83
CA GLU A 142 -12.35 3.04 35.72
C GLU A 142 -12.12 1.68 36.41
N GLN A 143 -10.91 1.12 36.32
CA GLN A 143 -10.56 -0.13 37.01
C GLN A 143 -10.48 0.05 38.53
N ASP A 144 -9.84 1.11 39.02
CA ASP A 144 -9.72 1.39 40.45
C ASP A 144 -11.09 1.75 41.08
N ALA A 145 -11.96 2.45 40.36
CA ALA A 145 -13.33 2.71 40.83
C ALA A 145 -14.16 1.41 40.95
N SER A 146 -13.90 0.41 40.10
CA SER A 146 -14.58 -0.89 40.17
C SER A 146 -14.09 -1.79 41.32
N ASP A 147 -12.82 -1.66 41.75
CA ASP A 147 -12.26 -2.45 42.85
C ASP A 147 -12.46 -1.79 44.24
N SER A 148 -12.56 -0.46 44.30
CA SER A 148 -12.79 0.26 45.56
C SER A 148 -14.16 -0.03 46.18
N ASP A 149 -15.18 -0.31 45.35
CA ASP A 149 -16.55 -0.63 45.82
C ASP A 149 -16.70 -2.08 46.32
N LEU A 150 -15.71 -2.95 46.06
CA LEU A 150 -15.68 -4.34 46.56
C LEU A 150 -14.83 -4.51 47.83
N ALA A 151 -13.95 -3.54 48.15
CA ALA A 151 -13.04 -3.64 49.29
C ALA A 151 -13.65 -3.15 50.62
N LEU A 152 -14.76 -2.38 50.61
CA LEU A 152 -15.34 -1.83 51.84
C LEU A 152 -16.32 -2.74 52.59
N GLU A 153 -16.73 -3.90 52.03
CA GLU A 153 -17.64 -4.86 52.71
C GLU A 153 -16.93 -6.12 53.27
N SER A 154 -15.59 -6.23 53.20
CA SER A 154 -14.83 -7.42 53.64
C SER A 154 -13.88 -7.20 54.84
N HIS A 155 -14.20 -6.26 55.74
CA HIS A 155 -13.50 -6.11 57.02
C HIS A 155 -14.49 -5.95 58.19
N GLY A 156 -15.12 -7.07 58.55
CA GLY A 156 -15.98 -7.18 59.71
C GLY A 156 -16.08 -8.61 60.24
N ASP A 157 -14.95 -9.31 60.39
CA ASP A 157 -14.83 -10.50 61.25
C ASP A 157 -13.34 -10.89 61.41
N ARG A 158 -12.57 -10.00 62.07
CA ARG A 158 -11.31 -10.41 62.69
C ARG A 158 -11.50 -10.31 64.19
N ASP A 159 -11.67 -11.48 64.78
CA ASP A 159 -11.51 -11.75 66.20
C ASP A 159 -10.17 -11.16 66.67
N ASP A 160 -10.23 -10.00 67.32
CA ASP A 160 -9.13 -9.40 68.08
C ASP A 160 -9.27 -9.88 69.53
N ASP A 161 -8.80 -11.12 69.76
CA ASP A 161 -8.49 -11.64 71.08
C ASP A 161 -7.15 -11.02 71.53
N GLY A 162 -7.19 -10.02 72.44
CA GLY A 162 -5.96 -9.59 73.12
C GLY A 162 -5.98 -8.26 73.86
N ASP A 163 -6.63 -8.24 75.02
CA ASP A 163 -6.24 -7.61 76.30
C ASP A 163 -5.58 -6.20 76.36
N ASP A 164 -6.11 -5.44 77.34
CA ASP A 164 -5.52 -4.32 78.10
C ASP A 164 -5.53 -2.90 77.50
N ASP A 165 -6.62 -2.15 77.77
CA ASP A 165 -6.50 -0.96 78.66
C ASP A 165 -7.87 -0.56 79.27
N PRO A 166 -8.05 -0.64 80.61
CA PRO A 166 -9.29 -0.30 81.27
C PRO A 166 -9.17 1.09 81.93
N GLU A 167 -9.54 2.18 81.25
CA GLU A 167 -9.99 3.37 81.97
C GLU A 167 -10.74 4.40 81.09
N ARG A 168 -11.97 4.70 81.51
CA ARG A 168 -12.72 5.95 81.26
C ARG A 168 -13.17 6.17 79.80
N THR A 169 -14.46 6.09 79.52
CA THR A 169 -15.40 7.11 80.00
C THR A 169 -16.82 6.57 80.08
N ALA A 170 -17.37 6.65 81.28
CA ALA A 170 -18.77 6.47 81.57
C ALA A 170 -19.61 7.55 80.87
N GLY A 171 -20.64 7.15 80.14
CA GLY A 171 -21.73 8.06 79.80
C GLY A 171 -22.38 7.85 78.43
N SER A 172 -23.02 6.70 78.20
CA SER A 172 -24.25 6.67 77.37
C SER A 172 -25.01 5.36 77.58
N SER A 173 -25.48 5.17 78.82
CA SER A 173 -26.30 4.03 79.26
C SER A 173 -27.77 4.45 79.40
N LEU A 174 -28.34 5.04 78.36
CA LEU A 174 -29.79 5.26 78.24
C LEU A 174 -30.12 5.16 76.76
N ASP A 175 -30.54 3.96 76.32
CA ASP A 175 -31.48 3.72 75.20
C ASP A 175 -31.50 2.22 74.82
N ARG A 176 -31.60 1.35 75.83
CA ARG A 176 -31.77 -0.11 75.66
C ARG A 176 -33.15 -0.57 76.12
N ALA A 177 -34.18 0.20 75.76
CA ALA A 177 -35.58 -0.14 76.00
C ALA A 177 -36.53 0.47 74.93
N ALA A 178 -36.02 0.76 73.73
CA ALA A 178 -36.89 0.92 72.57
C ALA A 178 -37.30 -0.48 72.14
N GLU A 179 -38.49 -0.87 72.62
CA GLU A 179 -39.25 -2.03 72.19
C GLU A 179 -39.08 -2.26 70.70
N SER A 180 -38.60 -3.45 70.37
CA SER A 180 -38.49 -3.99 69.02
C SER A 180 -39.87 -4.00 68.38
N ASP A 181 -40.26 -2.88 67.78
CA ASP A 181 -41.46 -2.80 66.97
C ASP A 181 -41.29 -3.78 65.81
N PRO A 182 -42.03 -4.91 65.80
CA PRO A 182 -41.87 -5.95 64.79
C PRO A 182 -42.17 -5.44 63.37
N LEU A 183 -42.83 -4.28 63.24
CA LEU A 183 -43.08 -3.63 61.96
C LEU A 183 -41.82 -2.95 61.39
N ALA A 184 -40.96 -2.38 62.23
CA ALA A 184 -39.70 -1.76 61.79
C ALA A 184 -38.69 -2.79 61.27
N LEU A 185 -38.70 -4.01 61.84
CA LEU A 185 -37.91 -5.14 61.33
C LEU A 185 -38.39 -5.60 59.96
N LYS A 186 -39.71 -5.72 59.75
CA LYS A 186 -40.27 -6.10 58.44
C LYS A 186 -39.97 -5.06 57.35
N ALA A 187 -40.00 -3.77 57.69
CA ALA A 187 -39.63 -2.69 56.76
C ALA A 187 -38.14 -2.79 56.36
N ARG A 188 -37.24 -2.98 57.33
CA ARG A 188 -35.80 -3.21 57.05
C ARG A 188 -35.54 -4.46 56.22
N ASP A 189 -36.29 -5.54 56.44
CA ASP A 189 -36.16 -6.76 55.66
C ASP A 189 -36.73 -6.63 54.23
N ALA A 190 -37.70 -5.74 54.02
CA ALA A 190 -38.18 -5.38 52.69
C ALA A 190 -37.14 -4.52 51.95
N ASP A 191 -36.56 -3.52 52.62
CA ASP A 191 -35.51 -2.67 52.04
C ASP A 191 -34.25 -3.46 51.68
N ARG A 192 -33.82 -4.41 52.54
CA ARG A 192 -32.71 -5.32 52.23
C ARG A 192 -32.99 -6.18 51.00
N ARG A 193 -34.22 -6.67 50.83
CA ARG A 193 -34.61 -7.46 49.65
C ARG A 193 -34.64 -6.60 48.39
N ALA A 194 -35.15 -5.38 48.47
CA ALA A 194 -35.11 -4.43 47.36
C ALA A 194 -33.67 -4.09 46.96
N ALA A 195 -32.80 -3.82 47.94
CA ALA A 195 -31.38 -3.54 47.70
C ALA A 195 -30.67 -4.73 47.03
N LEU A 196 -30.93 -5.97 47.46
CA LEU A 196 -30.38 -7.17 46.83
C LEU A 196 -30.89 -7.36 45.40
N ALA A 197 -32.18 -7.11 45.15
CA ALA A 197 -32.74 -7.16 43.79
C ALA A 197 -32.11 -6.13 42.86
N TRP A 198 -31.85 -4.91 43.36
CA TRP A 198 -31.12 -3.88 42.60
C TRP A 198 -29.67 -4.26 42.34
N ARG A 199 -28.95 -4.81 43.33
CA ARG A 199 -27.58 -5.33 43.13
C ARG A 199 -27.54 -6.44 42.08
N GLN A 200 -28.50 -7.37 42.10
CA GLN A 200 -28.61 -8.41 41.08
C GLN A 200 -28.86 -7.83 39.68
N LYS A 201 -29.79 -6.87 39.56
CA LYS A 201 -30.08 -6.23 38.27
C LYS A 201 -28.89 -5.42 37.74
N ALA A 202 -28.15 -4.75 38.61
CA ALA A 202 -26.93 -4.05 38.24
C ALA A 202 -25.84 -5.03 37.73
N ALA A 203 -25.64 -6.14 38.44
CA ALA A 203 -24.70 -7.19 38.01
C ALA A 203 -25.11 -7.81 36.65
N GLU A 204 -26.41 -8.05 36.42
CA GLU A 204 -26.91 -8.52 35.12
C GLU A 204 -26.66 -7.52 33.99
N LEU A 205 -26.86 -6.22 34.23
CA LEU A 205 -26.57 -5.18 33.23
C LEU A 205 -25.07 -5.07 32.96
N GLN A 206 -24.22 -5.14 33.99
CA GLN A 206 -22.77 -5.15 33.83
C GLN A 206 -22.29 -6.38 33.06
N GLN A 207 -22.89 -7.55 33.31
CA GLN A 207 -22.60 -8.76 32.53
C GLN A 207 -23.03 -8.60 31.05
N LYS A 208 -24.18 -7.97 30.78
CA LYS A 208 -24.62 -7.70 29.41
C LYS A 208 -23.71 -6.70 28.68
N LEU A 209 -23.27 -5.63 29.36
CA LEU A 209 -22.31 -4.68 28.80
C LEU A 209 -20.96 -5.34 28.51
N GLY A 210 -20.47 -6.17 29.42
CA GLY A 210 -19.25 -6.96 29.20
C GLY A 210 -19.37 -7.92 28.02
N ALA A 211 -20.52 -8.57 27.85
CA ALA A 211 -20.79 -9.45 26.70
C ALA A 211 -20.83 -8.68 25.37
N MET A 212 -21.49 -7.51 25.32
CA MET A 212 -21.50 -6.67 24.12
C MET A 212 -20.11 -6.11 23.79
N ALA A 213 -19.33 -5.70 24.80
CA ALA A 213 -17.96 -5.24 24.60
C ALA A 213 -17.06 -6.35 24.05
N ALA A 214 -17.19 -7.59 24.55
CA ALA A 214 -16.47 -8.74 24.04
C ALA A 214 -16.84 -9.06 22.58
N GLN A 215 -18.14 -9.01 22.23
CA GLN A 215 -18.61 -9.18 20.85
C GLN A 215 -18.06 -8.11 19.91
N LEU A 216 -18.02 -6.85 20.34
CA LEU A 216 -17.47 -5.75 19.55
C LEU A 216 -15.95 -5.90 19.36
N ALA A 217 -15.23 -6.38 20.38
CA ALA A 217 -13.80 -6.69 20.26
C ALA A 217 -13.54 -7.85 19.29
N GLU A 218 -14.35 -8.91 19.34
CA GLU A 218 -14.28 -10.04 18.41
C GLU A 218 -14.59 -9.61 16.97
N ALA A 219 -15.63 -8.78 16.77
CA ALA A 219 -15.96 -8.24 15.46
C ALA A 219 -14.83 -7.35 14.90
N LYS A 220 -14.22 -6.50 15.73
CA LYS A 220 -13.04 -5.70 15.33
C LYS A 220 -11.86 -6.58 14.93
N ARG A 221 -11.64 -7.69 15.65
CA ARG A 221 -10.59 -8.65 15.33
C ARG A 221 -10.86 -9.35 13.99
N ALA A 222 -12.09 -9.79 13.75
CA ALA A 222 -12.48 -10.41 12.48
C ALA A 222 -12.30 -9.46 11.28
N VAL A 223 -12.65 -8.18 11.42
CA VAL A 223 -12.43 -7.17 10.38
C VAL A 223 -10.93 -6.91 10.14
N ALA A 224 -10.10 -6.95 11.20
CA ALA A 224 -8.65 -6.84 11.04
C ALA A 224 -8.06 -8.06 10.31
N GLU A 225 -8.48 -9.27 10.68
CA GLU A 225 -8.06 -10.52 10.01
C GLU A 225 -8.49 -10.55 8.54
N GLU A 226 -9.68 -10.06 8.21
CA GLU A 226 -10.15 -9.94 6.82
C GLU A 226 -9.26 -8.98 6.01
N LYS A 227 -8.91 -7.82 6.57
CA LYS A 227 -7.99 -6.86 5.93
C LYS A 227 -6.59 -7.43 5.72
N ASP A 228 -6.07 -8.18 6.69
CA ASP A 228 -4.77 -8.84 6.57
C ASP A 228 -4.79 -9.89 5.44
N ILE A 229 -5.89 -10.64 5.29
CA ILE A 229 -6.09 -11.59 4.18
C ILE A 229 -6.18 -10.85 2.84
N GLU A 230 -6.89 -9.72 2.77
CA GLU A 230 -6.94 -8.90 1.55
C GLU A 230 -5.57 -8.36 1.14
N LEU A 231 -4.78 -7.86 2.10
CA LEU A 231 -3.42 -7.41 1.86
C LEU A 231 -2.52 -8.55 1.39
N GLN A 232 -2.62 -9.73 2.01
CA GLN A 232 -1.87 -10.90 1.58
C GLN A 232 -2.25 -11.31 0.14
N ASN A 233 -3.54 -11.37 -0.19
CA ASN A 233 -3.99 -11.68 -1.54
C ASN A 233 -3.50 -10.66 -2.57
N LEU A 234 -3.41 -9.38 -2.19
CA LEU A 234 -2.86 -8.33 -3.05
C LEU A 234 -1.36 -8.54 -3.29
N CYS A 235 -0.59 -8.84 -2.24
CA CYS A 235 0.83 -9.18 -2.34
C CYS A 235 1.06 -10.39 -3.26
N ASP A 236 0.32 -11.49 -3.04
CA ASP A 236 0.41 -12.70 -3.87
C ASP A 236 0.06 -12.41 -5.35
N SER A 237 -0.90 -11.52 -5.59
CA SER A 237 -1.26 -11.08 -6.95
C SER A 237 -0.15 -10.26 -7.61
N TYR A 238 0.51 -9.37 -6.87
CA TYR A 238 1.64 -8.61 -7.38
C TYR A 238 2.84 -9.50 -7.69
N GLU A 239 3.16 -10.44 -6.80
CA GLU A 239 4.23 -11.42 -7.02
C GLU A 239 3.96 -12.27 -8.27
N ALA A 240 2.72 -12.76 -8.45
CA ALA A 240 2.33 -13.53 -9.63
C ALA A 240 2.48 -12.71 -10.93
N LYS A 241 2.09 -11.43 -10.93
CA LYS A 241 2.24 -10.54 -12.10
C LYS A 241 3.70 -10.23 -12.40
N MET A 242 4.53 -10.03 -11.38
CA MET A 242 5.97 -9.82 -11.56
C MET A 242 6.65 -11.07 -12.13
N ALA A 243 6.26 -12.26 -11.68
CA ALA A 243 6.73 -13.52 -12.25
C ALA A 243 6.30 -13.68 -13.72
N GLU A 244 5.06 -13.35 -14.05
CA GLU A 244 4.54 -13.37 -15.43
C GLU A 244 5.30 -12.38 -16.33
N ALA A 245 5.49 -11.14 -15.89
CA ALA A 245 6.23 -10.12 -16.65
C ALA A 245 7.69 -10.55 -16.89
N THR A 246 8.33 -11.17 -15.88
CA THR A 246 9.68 -11.71 -16.02
C THR A 246 9.73 -12.81 -17.07
N MET A 247 8.75 -13.72 -17.06
CA MET A 247 8.63 -14.78 -18.06
C MET A 247 8.41 -14.21 -19.48
N GLN A 248 7.57 -13.19 -19.64
CA GLN A 248 7.36 -12.51 -20.92
C GLN A 248 8.65 -11.84 -21.45
N ILE A 249 9.45 -11.23 -20.57
CA ILE A 249 10.75 -10.65 -20.95
C ILE A 249 11.71 -11.73 -21.43
N ASP A 250 11.77 -12.87 -20.74
CA ASP A 250 12.62 -13.98 -21.13
C ASP A 250 12.17 -14.63 -22.44
N ASP A 251 10.86 -14.78 -22.66
CA ASP A 251 10.29 -15.26 -23.92
C ASP A 251 10.59 -14.27 -25.07
N ALA A 252 10.43 -12.96 -24.85
CA ALA A 252 10.75 -11.95 -25.85
C ALA A 252 12.25 -11.93 -26.20
N ARG A 253 13.11 -12.14 -25.20
CA ARG A 253 14.57 -12.30 -25.42
C ARG A 253 14.86 -13.56 -26.23
N ALA A 254 14.26 -14.69 -25.88
CA ALA A 254 14.43 -15.95 -26.61
C ALA A 254 14.02 -15.78 -28.09
N VAL A 255 12.86 -15.18 -28.34
CA VAL A 255 12.39 -14.88 -29.71
C VAL A 255 13.34 -13.92 -30.44
N GLY A 256 13.85 -12.90 -29.76
CA GLY A 256 14.83 -11.96 -30.32
C GLY A 256 16.16 -12.62 -30.71
N TYR A 257 16.66 -13.53 -29.87
CA TYR A 257 17.87 -14.31 -30.17
C TYR A 257 17.65 -15.24 -31.36
N ASP A 258 16.52 -15.95 -31.42
CA ASP A 258 16.19 -16.83 -32.54
C ASP A 258 16.06 -16.07 -33.87
N ALA A 259 15.40 -14.90 -33.86
CA ALA A 259 15.30 -14.03 -35.03
C ALA A 259 16.68 -13.54 -35.50
N GLY A 260 17.55 -13.15 -34.56
CA GLY A 260 18.93 -12.73 -34.87
C GLY A 260 19.79 -13.86 -35.45
N ILE A 261 19.63 -15.09 -34.92
CA ILE A 261 20.29 -16.28 -35.47
C ILE A 261 19.82 -16.51 -36.91
N GLN A 262 18.50 -16.50 -37.17
CA GLN A 262 17.94 -16.69 -38.51
C GLN A 262 18.44 -15.64 -39.52
N GLU A 263 18.53 -14.37 -39.13
CA GLU A 263 19.05 -13.30 -39.99
C GLU A 263 20.53 -13.54 -40.31
N SER A 264 21.34 -13.89 -39.31
CA SER A 264 22.76 -14.19 -39.50
C SER A 264 22.98 -15.40 -40.43
N GLU A 265 22.16 -16.44 -40.30
CA GLU A 265 22.19 -17.60 -41.18
C GLU A 265 21.79 -17.24 -42.62
N ALA A 266 20.78 -16.38 -42.80
CA ALA A 266 20.35 -15.90 -44.10
C ALA A 266 21.45 -15.07 -44.79
N ILE A 267 22.14 -14.19 -44.05
CA ILE A 267 23.28 -13.41 -44.57
C ILE A 267 24.41 -14.34 -45.00
N ILE A 268 24.77 -15.33 -44.17
CA ILE A 268 25.81 -16.31 -44.51
C ILE A 268 25.41 -17.13 -45.74
N ALA A 269 24.14 -17.54 -45.86
CA ALA A 269 23.63 -18.25 -47.03
C ALA A 269 23.71 -17.38 -48.29
N ALA A 270 23.32 -16.11 -48.21
CA ALA A 270 23.42 -15.16 -49.32
C ALA A 270 24.87 -14.91 -49.75
N MET A 271 25.80 -14.78 -48.79
CA MET A 271 27.24 -14.64 -49.08
C MET A 271 27.80 -15.88 -49.78
N ARG A 272 27.40 -17.09 -49.35
CA ARG A 272 27.80 -18.35 -50.01
C ARG A 272 27.26 -18.42 -51.44
N GLN A 273 25.97 -18.14 -51.62
CA GLN A 273 25.35 -18.12 -52.94
C GLN A 273 26.04 -17.13 -53.89
N ALA A 274 26.32 -15.90 -53.43
CA ALA A 274 27.02 -14.90 -54.24
C ALA A 274 28.45 -15.35 -54.62
N ALA A 275 29.16 -16.02 -53.72
CA ALA A 275 30.48 -16.57 -53.99
C ALA A 275 30.43 -17.72 -55.01
N ASP A 276 29.45 -18.62 -54.89
CA ASP A 276 29.24 -19.72 -55.85
C ASP A 276 28.88 -19.19 -57.24
N GLU A 277 27.97 -18.21 -57.34
CA GLU A 277 27.61 -17.56 -58.60
C GLU A 277 28.83 -16.88 -59.27
N GLU A 278 29.71 -16.27 -58.48
CA GLU A 278 30.94 -15.67 -58.99
C GLU A 278 31.95 -16.73 -59.47
N ILE A 279 32.10 -17.83 -58.75
CA ILE A 279 32.93 -18.97 -59.17
C ILE A 279 32.40 -19.53 -60.49
N GLU A 280 31.09 -19.73 -60.62
CA GLU A 280 30.47 -20.16 -61.87
C GLU A 280 30.68 -19.16 -63.02
N ARG A 281 30.62 -17.86 -62.73
CA ARG A 281 30.88 -16.81 -63.71
C ARG A 281 32.32 -16.88 -64.21
N LEU A 282 33.29 -17.02 -63.30
CA LEU A 282 34.72 -17.13 -63.64
C LEU A 282 34.99 -18.42 -64.42
N ASN A 283 34.40 -19.56 -64.02
CA ASN A 283 34.49 -20.83 -64.75
C ASN A 283 33.93 -20.71 -66.18
N ARG A 284 32.79 -20.02 -66.37
CA ARG A 284 32.24 -19.74 -67.70
C ARG A 284 33.17 -18.86 -68.54
N GLN A 285 33.84 -17.88 -67.93
CA GLN A 285 34.81 -17.03 -68.64
C GLN A 285 36.04 -17.82 -69.08
N LEU A 286 36.57 -18.69 -68.22
CA LEU A 286 37.67 -19.61 -68.56
C LEU A 286 37.29 -20.53 -69.71
N ALA A 287 36.13 -21.19 -69.64
CA ALA A 287 35.66 -22.09 -70.69
C ALA A 287 35.48 -21.40 -72.05
N ARG A 288 35.02 -20.13 -72.06
CA ARG A 288 34.92 -19.33 -73.30
C ARG A 288 36.29 -19.01 -73.91
N ARG A 289 37.30 -18.75 -73.07
CA ARG A 289 38.68 -18.51 -73.53
C ARG A 289 39.32 -19.77 -74.08
N ASP A 290 39.16 -20.89 -73.39
CA ASP A 290 39.67 -22.18 -73.87
C ASP A 290 39.07 -22.55 -75.25
N GLN A 291 37.79 -22.21 -75.48
CA GLN A 291 37.14 -22.38 -76.78
C GLN A 291 37.63 -21.40 -77.86
N SER A 292 37.94 -20.13 -77.51
CA SER A 292 38.46 -19.16 -78.48
C SER A 292 39.89 -19.48 -78.92
N ASP A 293 40.71 -20.00 -78.00
CA ASP A 293 42.12 -20.35 -78.28
C ASP A 293 42.24 -21.60 -79.16
N GLY A 294 41.22 -22.48 -79.16
CA GLY A 294 41.18 -23.67 -80.01
C GLY A 294 40.78 -23.43 -81.48
N ALA A 295 40.19 -22.27 -81.82
CA ALA A 295 39.55 -22.05 -83.13
C ALA A 295 40.29 -21.08 -84.08
N GLY A 296 41.33 -20.37 -83.62
CA GLY A 296 41.96 -19.34 -84.43
C GLY A 296 43.44 -19.05 -84.12
N ALA A 297 44.31 -19.49 -85.02
CA ALA A 297 45.55 -18.85 -85.45
C ALA A 297 46.76 -18.75 -84.47
N THR A 298 47.76 -19.54 -84.86
CA THR A 298 49.20 -19.55 -84.60
C THR A 298 49.99 -18.22 -84.57
N GLU A 299 49.39 -17.01 -84.54
CA GLU A 299 50.17 -15.76 -84.71
C GLU A 299 49.95 -14.63 -83.68
N ARG A 300 49.24 -14.85 -82.56
CA ARG A 300 49.20 -13.89 -81.42
C ARG A 300 49.35 -14.60 -80.07
N ALA A 301 50.48 -15.27 -79.87
CA ALA A 301 50.73 -16.09 -78.68
C ALA A 301 51.06 -15.31 -77.39
N ASP A 302 51.40 -14.02 -77.44
CA ASP A 302 52.13 -13.39 -76.33
C ASP A 302 51.29 -12.56 -75.33
N SER A 303 50.00 -12.30 -75.57
CA SER A 303 49.18 -11.45 -74.65
C SER A 303 47.97 -12.14 -74.00
N GLY A 304 47.57 -13.33 -74.46
CA GLY A 304 46.43 -14.06 -73.91
C GLY A 304 46.74 -14.81 -72.60
N GLY A 305 47.99 -15.27 -72.44
CA GLY A 305 48.40 -16.12 -71.32
C GLY A 305 48.31 -15.45 -69.95
N GLU A 306 48.69 -14.17 -69.84
CA GLU A 306 48.62 -13.42 -68.58
C GLU A 306 47.19 -13.30 -68.04
N SER A 307 46.21 -13.06 -68.92
CA SER A 307 44.83 -12.87 -68.48
C SER A 307 44.16 -14.19 -68.04
N VAL A 308 44.60 -15.34 -68.56
CA VAL A 308 44.14 -16.66 -68.09
C VAL A 308 44.77 -17.02 -66.74
N LEU A 309 46.05 -16.69 -66.54
CA LEU A 309 46.73 -16.87 -65.24
C LEU A 309 46.07 -16.02 -64.15
N GLN A 310 45.76 -14.74 -64.43
CA GLN A 310 45.05 -13.86 -63.50
C GLN A 310 43.67 -14.39 -63.10
N LEU A 311 42.91 -14.98 -64.05
CA LEU A 311 41.62 -15.60 -63.74
C LEU A 311 41.75 -16.86 -62.88
N LYS A 312 42.75 -17.71 -63.15
CA LYS A 312 43.03 -18.90 -62.33
C LYS A 312 43.47 -18.52 -60.92
N GLU A 313 44.29 -17.49 -60.79
CA GLU A 313 44.72 -16.97 -59.49
C GLU A 313 43.54 -16.36 -58.72
N ALA A 314 42.69 -15.57 -59.38
CA ALA A 314 41.48 -15.03 -58.76
C ALA A 314 40.52 -16.13 -58.28
N LEU A 315 40.36 -17.21 -59.06
CA LEU A 315 39.51 -18.35 -58.70
C LEU A 315 40.11 -19.16 -57.54
N SER A 316 41.42 -19.40 -57.56
CA SER A 316 42.16 -20.01 -56.46
C SER A 316 42.02 -19.20 -55.17
N LEU A 317 42.21 -17.88 -55.23
CA LEU A 317 42.07 -16.99 -54.09
C LEU A 317 40.64 -17.03 -53.54
N ARG A 318 39.61 -16.99 -54.40
CA ARG A 318 38.20 -17.07 -53.99
C ARG A 318 37.89 -18.40 -53.29
N THR A 319 38.40 -19.50 -53.85
CA THR A 319 38.19 -20.84 -53.30
C THR A 319 38.87 -20.98 -51.93
N GLN A 320 40.07 -20.40 -51.78
CA GLN A 320 40.77 -20.33 -50.50
C GLN A 320 40.03 -19.46 -49.48
N THR A 321 39.45 -18.33 -49.89
CA THR A 321 38.63 -17.50 -48.98
C THR A 321 37.38 -18.22 -48.51
N LEU A 322 36.68 -18.96 -49.39
CA LEU A 322 35.54 -19.79 -49.01
C LEU A 322 35.93 -20.90 -48.03
N ALA A 323 37.05 -21.57 -48.28
CA ALA A 323 37.59 -22.58 -47.37
C ALA A 323 37.92 -21.98 -45.99
N SER A 324 38.54 -20.79 -45.96
CA SER A 324 38.85 -20.06 -44.71
C SER A 324 37.58 -19.71 -43.93
N VAL A 325 36.58 -19.13 -44.59
CA VAL A 325 35.29 -18.77 -43.96
C VAL A 325 34.57 -20.03 -43.45
N SER A 326 34.64 -21.14 -44.19
CA SER A 326 34.05 -22.41 -43.74
C SER A 326 34.76 -22.98 -42.50
N ALA A 327 36.09 -22.86 -42.43
CA ALA A 327 36.87 -23.31 -41.28
C ALA A 327 36.64 -22.42 -40.06
N GLU A 328 36.55 -21.10 -40.24
CA GLU A 328 36.19 -20.15 -39.18
C GLU A 328 34.80 -20.44 -38.63
N LYS A 329 33.81 -20.76 -39.49
CA LYS A 329 32.47 -21.16 -39.04
C LYS A 329 32.53 -22.39 -38.13
N VAL A 330 33.23 -23.46 -38.55
CA VAL A 330 33.37 -24.69 -37.74
C VAL A 330 34.09 -24.41 -36.42
N ALA A 331 35.09 -23.52 -36.42
CA ALA A 331 35.79 -23.11 -35.20
C ALA A 331 34.87 -22.34 -34.23
N VAL A 332 33.98 -21.48 -34.74
CA VAL A 332 32.99 -20.77 -33.92
C VAL A 332 31.94 -21.74 -33.37
N GLU A 333 31.42 -22.66 -34.19
CA GLU A 333 30.45 -23.67 -33.74
C GLU A 333 31.03 -24.58 -32.64
N THR A 334 32.31 -24.99 -32.77
CA THR A 334 32.98 -25.78 -31.73
C THR A 334 33.23 -24.99 -30.45
N LEU A 335 33.50 -23.68 -30.55
CA LEU A 335 33.65 -22.82 -29.37
C LEU A 335 32.32 -22.60 -28.64
N LEU A 336 31.22 -22.42 -29.39
CA LEU A 336 29.87 -22.32 -28.82
C LEU A 336 29.49 -23.59 -28.05
N VAL A 337 29.69 -24.77 -28.63
CA VAL A 337 29.43 -26.06 -27.94
C VAL A 337 30.26 -26.17 -26.64
N ALA A 338 31.54 -25.78 -26.68
CA ALA A 338 32.37 -25.79 -25.47
C ALA A 338 31.88 -24.80 -24.39
N LYS A 339 31.31 -23.66 -24.79
CA LYS A 339 30.72 -22.68 -23.87
C LYS A 339 29.41 -23.15 -23.27
N ASP A 340 28.57 -23.85 -24.04
CA ASP A 340 27.35 -24.46 -23.53
C ASP A 340 27.66 -25.55 -22.48
N GLU A 341 28.71 -26.34 -22.70
CA GLU A 341 29.20 -27.31 -21.70
C GLU A 341 29.71 -26.62 -20.41
N GLU A 342 30.40 -25.48 -20.53
CA GLU A 342 30.85 -24.68 -19.38
C GLU A 342 29.65 -24.08 -18.61
N ILE A 343 28.64 -23.55 -19.31
CA ILE A 343 27.40 -23.03 -18.69
C ILE A 343 26.65 -24.16 -17.98
N ALA A 344 26.55 -25.34 -18.60
CA ALA A 344 25.92 -26.51 -17.98
C ALA A 344 26.66 -26.95 -16.70
N ALA A 345 28.00 -26.93 -16.71
CA ALA A 345 28.80 -27.23 -15.54
C ALA A 345 28.61 -26.20 -14.40
N LEU A 346 28.55 -24.91 -14.73
CA LEU A 346 28.27 -23.85 -13.75
C LEU A 346 26.87 -23.95 -13.15
N ARG A 347 25.85 -24.28 -13.96
CA ARG A 347 24.49 -24.53 -13.45
C ARG A 347 24.44 -25.71 -12.47
N ALA A 348 25.13 -26.80 -12.78
CA ALA A 348 25.24 -27.94 -11.87
C ALA A 348 25.93 -27.56 -10.54
N GLN A 349 26.98 -26.75 -10.58
CA GLN A 349 27.65 -26.25 -9.38
C GLN A 349 26.72 -25.36 -8.52
N LEU A 350 25.89 -24.54 -9.17
CA LEU A 350 24.96 -23.64 -8.48
C LEU A 350 23.79 -24.42 -7.84
N GLU A 351 23.30 -25.47 -8.49
CA GLU A 351 22.31 -26.39 -7.90
C GLU A 351 22.88 -27.12 -6.67
N ASP A 352 24.13 -27.60 -6.74
CA ASP A 352 24.79 -28.24 -5.60
C ASP A 352 25.03 -27.25 -4.45
N ALA A 353 25.40 -26.00 -4.74
CA ALA A 353 25.53 -24.94 -3.75
C ALA A 353 24.18 -24.62 -3.09
N ASN A 354 23.10 -24.51 -3.86
CA ASN A 354 21.75 -24.28 -3.33
C ASN A 354 21.25 -25.46 -2.48
N ARG A 355 21.62 -26.70 -2.82
CA ARG A 355 21.33 -27.87 -1.97
C ARG A 355 22.07 -27.84 -0.63
N LEU A 356 23.28 -27.28 -0.61
CA LEU A 356 24.06 -27.10 0.62
C LEU A 356 23.59 -25.88 1.44
N ALA A 357 23.09 -24.84 0.77
CA ALA A 357 22.58 -23.63 1.40
C ALA A 357 21.14 -23.74 1.87
N ALA A 358 20.34 -24.68 1.33
CA ALA A 358 19.01 -24.98 1.83
C ALA A 358 19.13 -25.37 3.32
N PRO A 359 18.65 -24.53 4.25
CA PRO A 359 18.75 -24.82 5.66
C PRO A 359 18.04 -26.15 5.91
N THR A 360 18.70 -27.05 6.63
CA THR A 360 18.13 -28.30 7.13
C THR A 360 16.95 -28.00 8.07
N ALA A 361 15.82 -27.57 7.52
CA ALA A 361 14.58 -27.21 8.20
C ALA A 361 13.81 -28.45 8.71
N GLY A 362 14.54 -29.50 9.07
CA GLY A 362 13.98 -30.82 9.39
C GLY A 362 14.43 -31.39 10.72
N GLN A 363 15.00 -30.59 11.64
CA GLN A 363 15.45 -31.17 12.91
C GLN A 363 15.46 -30.26 14.14
N GLU A 364 14.57 -29.27 14.25
CA GLU A 364 14.38 -28.56 15.53
C GLU A 364 12.93 -28.11 15.70
N SER A 365 12.05 -29.03 16.14
CA SER A 365 10.79 -28.63 16.80
C SER A 365 10.29 -29.73 17.71
N ARG A 366 10.94 -29.84 18.88
CA ARG A 366 10.35 -30.31 20.13
C ARG A 366 11.15 -29.68 21.28
N ARG A 367 10.84 -28.43 21.65
CA ARG A 367 10.96 -27.93 23.03
C ARG A 367 10.37 -26.53 23.20
N SER A 368 9.29 -26.49 23.98
CA SER A 368 8.91 -25.50 25.01
C SER A 368 8.73 -24.03 24.61
N ASP A 369 7.45 -23.63 24.57
CA ASP A 369 6.76 -22.68 25.47
C ASP A 369 7.53 -21.53 26.15
N ASP A 370 6.84 -20.39 26.15
CA ASP A 370 6.98 -19.16 26.95
C ASP A 370 8.12 -18.19 26.62
N SER A 371 7.77 -17.13 25.86
CA SER A 371 8.14 -15.73 26.14
C SER A 371 7.73 -14.85 24.95
N ALA A 372 6.63 -14.12 25.11
CA ALA A 372 6.21 -13.08 24.18
C ALA A 372 7.22 -11.90 24.19
N SER A 373 7.77 -11.57 23.03
CA SER A 373 8.42 -10.29 22.77
C SER A 373 8.10 -9.87 21.33
N PRO A 374 7.75 -8.60 21.08
CA PRO A 374 7.27 -8.16 19.79
C PRO A 374 8.40 -8.06 18.77
N VAL A 375 8.14 -8.67 17.61
CA VAL A 375 9.02 -8.77 16.46
C VAL A 375 9.07 -7.44 15.71
N THR A 376 10.23 -6.79 15.74
CA THR A 376 10.62 -5.68 14.87
C THR A 376 11.09 -6.24 13.52
N VAL A 377 10.24 -6.20 12.49
CA VAL A 377 10.60 -6.53 11.10
C VAL A 377 10.32 -5.30 10.24
N THR A 378 11.30 -4.39 10.18
CA THR A 378 11.40 -3.35 9.13
C THR A 378 12.84 -2.94 8.79
N PHE A 379 13.87 -3.63 9.32
CA PHE A 379 15.28 -3.27 9.10
C PHE A 379 15.97 -3.96 7.90
N SER A 380 15.33 -4.97 7.28
CA SER A 380 15.96 -5.81 6.23
C SER A 380 16.38 -5.03 4.99
N ASP A 381 15.55 -4.10 4.49
CA ASP A 381 15.84 -3.40 3.24
C ASP A 381 16.92 -2.32 3.37
N ALA A 382 17.10 -1.78 4.58
CA ALA A 382 18.16 -0.82 4.87
C ALA A 382 19.51 -1.52 5.03
N GLU A 383 19.52 -2.71 5.60
CA GLU A 383 20.72 -3.52 5.80
C GLU A 383 21.23 -4.10 4.46
N GLU A 384 20.33 -4.55 3.59
CA GLU A 384 20.68 -5.04 2.25
C GLU A 384 21.23 -3.92 1.35
N LYS A 385 20.65 -2.70 1.42
CA LYS A 385 21.22 -1.54 0.71
C LYS A 385 22.60 -1.16 1.24
N LEU A 386 22.80 -1.22 2.55
CA LEU A 386 24.10 -0.96 3.16
C LEU A 386 25.14 -1.98 2.69
N GLU A 387 24.78 -3.26 2.64
CA GLU A 387 25.65 -4.33 2.17
C GLU A 387 26.03 -4.17 0.69
N ILE A 388 25.07 -3.80 -0.18
CA ILE A 388 25.34 -3.52 -1.59
C ILE A 388 26.28 -2.32 -1.75
N THR A 389 26.08 -1.23 -0.99
CA THR A 389 26.97 -0.07 -1.03
C THR A 389 28.40 -0.42 -0.58
N GLN A 390 28.53 -1.25 0.46
CA GLN A 390 29.81 -1.70 0.98
C GLN A 390 30.56 -2.61 -0.02
N GLN A 391 29.84 -3.48 -0.75
CA GLN A 391 30.41 -4.28 -1.82
C GLN A 391 30.90 -3.43 -2.99
N LEU A 392 30.17 -2.35 -3.33
CA LEU A 392 30.54 -1.44 -4.41
C LEU A 392 31.80 -0.62 -4.07
N GLU A 393 31.93 -0.19 -2.82
CA GLU A 393 33.14 0.47 -2.32
C GLU A 393 34.34 -0.47 -2.29
N ALA A 394 34.15 -1.72 -1.85
CA ALA A 394 35.19 -2.75 -1.88
C ALA A 394 35.68 -3.02 -3.33
N ALA A 395 34.77 -3.09 -4.30
CA ALA A 395 35.11 -3.26 -5.70
C ALA A 395 35.90 -2.05 -6.26
N ARG A 396 35.50 -0.82 -5.90
CA ARG A 396 36.23 0.41 -6.28
C ARG A 396 37.64 0.44 -5.69
N ALA A 397 37.81 0.04 -4.43
CA ALA A 397 39.11 -0.07 -3.79
C ALA A 397 40.01 -1.12 -4.47
N GLN A 398 39.44 -2.24 -4.92
CA GLN A 398 40.18 -3.24 -5.70
C GLN A 398 40.63 -2.71 -7.05
N ILE A 399 39.78 -1.98 -7.77
CA ILE A 399 40.13 -1.35 -9.06
C ILE A 399 41.29 -0.36 -8.87
N GLN A 400 41.21 0.52 -7.87
CA GLN A 400 42.29 1.46 -7.57
C GLN A 400 43.59 0.75 -7.18
N SER A 401 43.52 -0.33 -6.41
CA SER A 401 44.69 -1.16 -6.08
C SER A 401 45.35 -1.73 -7.35
N LEU A 402 44.55 -2.29 -8.27
CA LEU A 402 45.04 -2.83 -9.53
C LEU A 402 45.64 -1.74 -10.43
N GLU A 403 45.02 -0.56 -10.51
CA GLU A 403 45.58 0.59 -11.23
C GLU A 403 46.92 1.02 -10.65
N THR A 404 47.02 1.09 -9.32
CA THR A 404 48.27 1.44 -8.63
C THR A 404 49.35 0.38 -8.87
N GLN A 405 48.99 -0.91 -8.88
CA GLN A 405 49.91 -2.00 -9.24
C GLN A 405 50.38 -1.91 -10.69
N LEU A 406 49.48 -1.59 -11.61
CA LEU A 406 49.80 -1.46 -13.04
C LEU A 406 50.71 -0.25 -13.27
N GLN A 407 50.46 0.85 -12.56
CA GLN A 407 51.32 2.04 -12.60
C GLN A 407 52.68 1.80 -11.92
N ALA A 408 52.73 1.01 -10.83
CA ALA A 408 53.97 0.55 -10.21
C ALA A 408 54.76 -0.39 -11.13
N GLN A 409 54.10 -1.28 -11.88
CA GLN A 409 54.75 -2.13 -12.88
C GLN A 409 55.26 -1.33 -14.07
N GLN A 410 54.51 -0.34 -14.54
CA GLN A 410 54.94 0.55 -15.63
C GLN A 410 56.16 1.39 -15.23
N SER A 411 56.17 1.92 -14.00
CA SER A 411 57.30 2.70 -13.49
C SER A 411 58.51 1.84 -13.13
N ALA A 412 58.31 0.63 -12.58
CA ALA A 412 59.38 -0.35 -12.38
C ALA A 412 60.00 -0.84 -13.70
N ALA A 413 59.19 -1.02 -14.75
CA ALA A 413 59.66 -1.35 -16.09
C ALA A 413 60.48 -0.22 -16.74
N ALA A 414 60.20 1.04 -16.38
CA ALA A 414 60.98 2.19 -16.84
C ALA A 414 62.29 2.40 -16.06
N ALA A 415 62.37 1.90 -14.83
CA ALA A 415 63.50 2.13 -13.92
C ALA A 415 64.55 1.00 -13.87
N SER A 416 64.34 -0.13 -14.58
CA SER A 416 65.32 -1.22 -14.65
C SER A 416 66.09 -1.21 -15.97
N PRO A 417 67.34 -0.70 -16.00
CA PRO A 417 68.16 -0.64 -17.21
C PRO A 417 68.88 -1.96 -17.57
N GLU A 418 68.63 -3.06 -16.86
CA GLU A 418 69.26 -4.36 -17.17
C GLU A 418 68.29 -5.33 -17.84
N GLY A 419 68.65 -5.73 -19.07
CA GLY A 419 67.88 -6.57 -19.96
C GLY A 419 67.38 -7.88 -19.35
N GLY A 420 66.13 -7.86 -18.90
CA GLY A 420 65.30 -9.04 -18.73
C GLY A 420 64.31 -9.11 -19.89
N GLN A 421 64.30 -10.23 -20.62
CA GLN A 421 63.38 -10.48 -21.71
C GLN A 421 61.93 -10.30 -21.23
N VAL A 422 61.31 -9.18 -21.59
CA VAL A 422 59.86 -9.06 -21.64
C VAL A 422 59.38 -10.24 -22.50
N PRO A 423 58.51 -11.12 -21.99
CA PRO A 423 58.11 -12.32 -22.70
C PRO A 423 57.58 -11.90 -24.07
N GLU A 424 58.17 -12.43 -25.13
CA GLU A 424 57.82 -12.10 -26.52
C GLU A 424 56.31 -12.09 -26.77
N GLU A 425 55.57 -12.89 -26.01
CA GLU A 425 54.11 -12.96 -26.01
C GLU A 425 53.44 -11.62 -25.68
N THR A 426 53.89 -10.88 -24.68
CA THR A 426 53.31 -9.56 -24.35
C THR A 426 53.60 -8.51 -25.43
N ARG A 427 54.76 -8.61 -26.12
CA ARG A 427 55.04 -7.76 -27.29
C ARG A 427 54.16 -8.14 -28.48
N LYS A 428 54.00 -9.43 -28.75
CA LYS A 428 53.12 -9.96 -29.81
C LYS A 428 51.66 -9.58 -29.55
N GLU A 429 51.20 -9.68 -28.32
CA GLU A 429 49.85 -9.29 -27.93
C GLU A 429 49.64 -7.78 -28.10
N LEU A 430 50.58 -6.95 -27.65
CA LEU A 430 50.50 -5.50 -27.80
C LEU A 430 50.57 -5.05 -29.28
N GLU A 431 51.30 -5.77 -30.13
CA GLU A 431 51.24 -5.60 -31.60
C GLU A 431 49.88 -6.01 -32.19
N LEU A 432 49.26 -7.07 -31.66
CA LEU A 432 47.94 -7.55 -32.07
C LEU A 432 46.83 -6.54 -31.72
N TRP A 433 46.92 -5.92 -30.54
CA TRP A 433 46.03 -4.82 -30.13
C TRP A 433 46.20 -3.59 -31.03
N ARG A 434 47.44 -3.22 -31.38
CA ARG A 434 47.71 -2.13 -32.33
C ARG A 434 47.14 -2.41 -33.72
N MET A 435 47.28 -3.64 -34.21
CA MET A 435 46.72 -4.07 -35.50
C MET A 435 45.18 -4.04 -35.48
N ARG A 436 44.53 -4.46 -34.39
CA ARG A 436 43.06 -4.36 -34.23
C ARG A 436 42.59 -2.90 -34.21
N ALA A 437 43.27 -2.03 -33.47
CA ALA A 437 42.93 -0.61 -33.41
C ALA A 437 43.05 0.07 -34.79
N LEU A 438 44.10 -0.26 -35.55
CA LEU A 438 44.29 0.23 -36.92
C LEU A 438 43.19 -0.29 -37.88
N LYS A 439 42.77 -1.55 -37.73
CA LYS A 439 41.67 -2.13 -38.51
C LYS A 439 40.33 -1.45 -38.22
N MET A 440 40.03 -1.20 -36.94
CA MET A 440 38.81 -0.48 -36.53
C MET A 440 38.81 0.95 -37.07
N LYS A 441 39.95 1.65 -37.01
CA LYS A 441 40.08 3.00 -37.59
C LYS A 441 39.83 3.00 -39.10
N LYS A 442 40.38 2.03 -39.83
CA LYS A 442 40.19 1.91 -41.28
C LYS A 442 38.75 1.57 -41.66
N MET A 443 38.07 0.73 -40.88
CA MET A 443 36.63 0.47 -41.08
C MET A 443 35.79 1.72 -40.83
N LYS A 444 36.11 2.51 -39.80
CA LYS A 444 35.45 3.80 -39.55
C LYS A 444 35.61 4.77 -40.72
N GLU A 445 36.84 4.93 -41.24
CA GLU A 445 37.11 5.79 -42.41
C GLU A 445 36.38 5.30 -43.67
N LEU A 446 36.27 3.97 -43.87
CA LEU A 446 35.50 3.40 -44.98
C LEU A 446 34.01 3.75 -44.86
N VAL A 447 33.41 3.53 -43.69
CA VAL A 447 32.00 3.86 -43.42
C VAL A 447 31.73 5.34 -43.61
N GLU A 448 32.60 6.23 -43.12
CA GLU A 448 32.48 7.68 -43.32
C GLU A 448 32.57 8.07 -44.81
N SER A 449 33.44 7.41 -45.57
CA SER A 449 33.55 7.64 -47.02
C SER A 449 32.32 7.15 -47.80
N GLU A 450 31.72 6.03 -47.41
CA GLU A 450 30.49 5.51 -48.02
C GLU A 450 29.29 6.40 -47.67
N LEU A 451 29.22 6.92 -46.45
CA LEU A 451 28.21 7.89 -46.03
C LEU A 451 28.32 9.19 -46.82
N GLN A 452 29.53 9.69 -47.08
CA GLN A 452 29.74 10.85 -47.94
C GLN A 452 29.40 10.56 -49.41
N ALA A 453 29.72 9.37 -49.92
CA ALA A 453 29.38 8.97 -51.28
C ALA A 453 27.85 8.83 -51.48
N LEU A 454 27.13 8.29 -50.49
CA LEU A 454 25.66 8.22 -50.48
C LEU A 454 25.03 9.62 -50.42
N LYS A 455 25.64 10.54 -49.68
CA LYS A 455 25.19 11.94 -49.60
C LYS A 455 25.45 12.70 -50.91
N ALA A 456 26.47 12.32 -51.68
CA ALA A 456 26.79 12.91 -52.98
C ALA A 456 26.04 12.24 -54.15
N SER A 457 25.55 11.00 -53.99
CA SER A 457 24.89 10.23 -55.05
C SER A 457 23.37 10.42 -55.12
N GLN A 458 22.78 11.25 -54.26
CA GLN A 458 21.37 11.67 -54.39
C GLN A 458 21.25 12.89 -55.33
N PRO A 459 20.84 12.71 -56.60
CA PRO A 459 20.57 13.84 -57.48
C PRO A 459 19.34 14.62 -56.98
N ALA A 460 19.57 15.89 -56.68
CA ALA A 460 18.62 16.82 -56.07
C ALA A 460 17.41 17.25 -56.95
N GLN A 461 17.00 16.47 -57.97
CA GLN A 461 16.00 16.94 -58.94
C GLN A 461 14.63 16.23 -58.92
N ASP A 462 14.46 15.07 -58.26
CA ASP A 462 13.14 14.43 -58.10
C ASP A 462 12.68 14.29 -56.62
N GLY A 463 13.52 14.68 -55.66
CA GLY A 463 13.22 14.55 -54.23
C GLY A 463 12.13 15.50 -53.73
N SER A 464 11.98 16.68 -54.35
CA SER A 464 11.00 17.68 -53.87
C SER A 464 9.55 17.21 -54.02
N ALA A 465 9.21 16.50 -55.08
CA ALA A 465 7.85 15.99 -55.28
C ALA A 465 7.56 14.82 -54.32
N ARG A 466 8.54 13.93 -54.11
CA ARG A 466 8.44 12.81 -53.17
C ARG A 466 8.37 13.30 -51.72
N ILE A 467 9.11 14.35 -51.37
CA ILE A 467 9.06 14.98 -50.04
C ILE A 467 7.69 15.62 -49.82
N ALA A 468 7.16 16.36 -50.80
CA ALA A 468 5.81 16.95 -50.68
C ALA A 468 4.71 15.87 -50.56
N GLU A 469 4.85 14.74 -51.25
CA GLU A 469 3.91 13.60 -51.13
C GLU A 469 4.02 12.90 -49.78
N LEU A 470 5.24 12.72 -49.24
CA LEU A 470 5.46 12.18 -47.90
C LEU A 470 4.99 13.13 -46.79
N GLU A 471 5.14 14.45 -46.98
CA GLU A 471 4.60 15.46 -46.07
C GLU A 471 3.07 15.45 -46.08
N ALA A 472 2.45 15.34 -47.25
CA ALA A 472 0.99 15.18 -47.36
C ALA A 472 0.49 13.87 -46.72
N GLN A 473 1.22 12.76 -46.88
CA GLN A 473 0.91 11.50 -46.18
C GLN A 473 1.07 11.62 -44.67
N ARG A 474 2.12 12.29 -44.19
CA ARG A 474 2.31 12.55 -42.76
C ARG A 474 1.17 13.39 -42.20
N ASP A 475 0.77 14.46 -42.88
CA ASP A 475 -0.28 15.35 -42.40
C ASP A 475 -1.65 14.65 -42.41
N ALA A 476 -1.91 13.77 -43.38
CA ALA A 476 -3.10 12.92 -43.39
C ALA A 476 -3.11 11.90 -42.23
N LEU A 477 -1.96 11.31 -41.90
CA LEU A 477 -1.83 10.41 -40.75
C LEU A 477 -1.98 11.15 -39.41
N ILE A 478 -1.46 12.37 -39.30
CA ILE A 478 -1.63 13.21 -38.10
C ILE A 478 -3.11 13.57 -37.93
N ALA A 479 -3.81 13.94 -39.00
CA ALA A 479 -5.25 14.23 -38.95
C ALA A 479 -6.07 13.00 -38.54
N GLY A 480 -5.77 11.82 -39.09
CA GLY A 480 -6.42 10.57 -38.69
C GLY A 480 -6.15 10.21 -37.22
N LYS A 481 -4.94 10.50 -36.72
CA LYS A 481 -4.58 10.30 -35.31
C LYS A 481 -5.38 11.22 -34.40
N THR A 482 -5.57 12.49 -34.75
CA THR A 482 -6.36 13.42 -33.94
C THR A 482 -7.82 13.02 -33.86
N ASP A 483 -8.41 12.50 -34.93
CA ASP A 483 -9.79 12.02 -34.93
C ASP A 483 -9.96 10.79 -34.01
N LEU A 484 -8.96 9.89 -34.02
CA LEU A 484 -8.94 8.71 -33.14
C LEU A 484 -8.73 9.10 -31.67
N GLU A 485 -7.86 10.08 -31.39
CA GLU A 485 -7.67 10.62 -30.04
C GLU A 485 -8.93 11.31 -29.51
N VAL A 486 -9.68 12.02 -30.37
CA VAL A 486 -10.97 12.62 -30.01
C VAL A 486 -12.02 11.54 -29.74
N ALA A 487 -12.07 10.47 -30.54
CA ALA A 487 -12.96 9.34 -30.32
C ALA A 487 -12.67 8.62 -29.00
N HIS A 488 -11.41 8.34 -28.70
CA HIS A 488 -11.01 7.73 -27.43
C HIS A 488 -11.29 8.64 -26.22
N ARG A 489 -11.08 9.95 -26.34
CA ARG A 489 -11.47 10.88 -25.25
C ARG A 489 -12.98 10.85 -25.01
N ALA A 490 -13.79 10.79 -26.06
CA ALA A 490 -15.25 10.69 -25.92
C ALA A 490 -15.67 9.37 -25.25
N GLU A 491 -15.01 8.26 -25.59
CA GLU A 491 -15.25 6.95 -24.96
C GLU A 491 -14.84 6.95 -23.47
N VAL A 492 -13.69 7.52 -23.13
CA VAL A 492 -13.24 7.67 -21.74
C VAL A 492 -14.22 8.53 -20.92
N GLU A 493 -14.70 9.64 -21.47
CA GLU A 493 -15.70 10.47 -20.79
C GLU A 493 -17.05 9.74 -20.63
N ALA A 494 -17.46 8.94 -21.61
CA ALA A 494 -18.66 8.10 -21.49
C ALA A 494 -18.51 7.03 -20.38
N LEU A 495 -17.35 6.37 -20.30
CA LEU A 495 -17.05 5.41 -19.24
C LEU A 495 -16.99 6.06 -17.86
N LYS A 496 -16.37 7.25 -17.74
CA LYS A 496 -16.38 8.03 -16.49
C LYS A 496 -17.81 8.36 -16.04
N GLN A 497 -18.66 8.75 -16.98
CA GLN A 497 -20.06 9.04 -16.69
C GLN A 497 -20.81 7.79 -16.23
N GLN A 498 -20.54 6.64 -16.84
CA GLN A 498 -21.12 5.35 -16.44
C GLN A 498 -20.66 4.94 -15.02
N VAL A 499 -19.38 5.13 -14.68
CA VAL A 499 -18.85 4.86 -13.33
C VAL A 499 -19.46 5.80 -12.30
N ALA A 500 -19.62 7.08 -12.64
CA ALA A 500 -20.28 8.05 -11.76
C ALA A 500 -21.75 7.69 -11.51
N GLU A 501 -22.46 7.22 -12.54
CA GLU A 501 -23.84 6.76 -12.41
C GLU A 501 -23.95 5.50 -11.54
N THR A 502 -23.09 4.49 -11.75
CA THR A 502 -23.10 3.28 -10.91
C THR A 502 -22.75 3.58 -9.46
N ALA A 503 -21.75 4.43 -9.22
CA ALA A 503 -21.39 4.89 -7.88
C ALA A 503 -22.56 5.61 -7.19
N ALA A 504 -23.26 6.50 -7.89
CA ALA A 504 -24.43 7.18 -7.35
C ALA A 504 -25.57 6.20 -7.04
N THR A 505 -25.79 5.17 -7.88
CA THR A 505 -26.79 4.14 -7.59
C THR A 505 -26.42 3.27 -6.39
N LEU A 506 -25.14 2.96 -6.20
CA LEU A 506 -24.66 2.17 -5.07
C LEU A 506 -24.79 2.96 -3.75
N ALA A 507 -24.35 4.22 -3.74
CA ALA A 507 -24.53 5.11 -2.60
C ALA A 507 -26.01 5.25 -2.19
N ALA A 508 -26.91 5.37 -3.17
CA ALA A 508 -28.35 5.42 -2.91
C ALA A 508 -28.92 4.07 -2.39
N GLN A 509 -28.32 2.94 -2.73
CA GLN A 509 -28.69 1.63 -2.19
C GLN A 509 -28.19 1.46 -0.75
N GLU A 510 -26.96 1.87 -0.46
CA GLU A 510 -26.38 1.86 0.88
C GLU A 510 -27.16 2.77 1.83
N GLU A 511 -27.52 3.98 1.40
CA GLU A 511 -28.36 4.89 2.19
C GLU A 511 -29.73 4.27 2.50
N LYS A 512 -30.35 3.58 1.54
CA LYS A 512 -31.61 2.85 1.75
C LYS A 512 -31.45 1.67 2.71
N ALA A 513 -30.35 0.92 2.60
CA ALA A 513 -30.05 -0.19 3.50
C ALA A 513 -29.81 0.30 4.92
N PHE A 514 -29.05 1.39 5.08
CA PHE A 514 -28.81 2.04 6.37
C PHE A 514 -30.11 2.54 7.00
N LYS A 515 -30.95 3.26 6.24
CA LYS A 515 -32.27 3.72 6.71
C LYS A 515 -33.18 2.56 7.12
N ARG A 516 -33.13 1.43 6.40
CA ARG A 516 -33.87 0.21 6.77
C ARG A 516 -33.33 -0.38 8.08
N GLY A 517 -32.02 -0.54 8.21
CA GLY A 517 -31.40 -1.05 9.44
C GLY A 517 -31.70 -0.18 10.66
N MET A 518 -31.67 1.15 10.51
CA MET A 518 -32.09 2.09 11.56
C MET A 518 -33.56 1.95 11.95
N ALA A 519 -34.46 1.75 10.97
CA ALA A 519 -35.88 1.55 11.24
C ALA A 519 -36.16 0.20 11.92
N GLU A 520 -35.47 -0.87 11.49
CA GLU A 520 -35.55 -2.20 12.11
C GLU A 520 -35.01 -2.19 13.54
N GLY A 521 -33.84 -1.57 13.77
CA GLY A 521 -33.28 -1.42 15.12
C GLY A 521 -34.16 -0.58 16.04
N LYS A 522 -34.77 0.50 15.53
CA LYS A 522 -35.75 1.28 16.30
C LYS A 522 -36.98 0.44 16.68
N ALA A 523 -37.53 -0.33 15.73
CA ALA A 523 -38.67 -1.20 16.00
C ALA A 523 -38.34 -2.31 17.01
N GLU A 524 -37.11 -2.84 16.99
CA GLU A 524 -36.64 -3.82 17.96
C GLU A 524 -36.53 -3.22 19.37
N VAL A 525 -35.95 -2.01 19.51
CA VAL A 525 -35.87 -1.31 20.79
C VAL A 525 -37.27 -0.97 21.32
N GLU A 526 -38.18 -0.50 20.47
CA GLU A 526 -39.58 -0.25 20.86
C GLU A 526 -40.27 -1.53 21.33
N ALA A 527 -40.05 -2.67 20.64
CA ALA A 527 -40.58 -3.96 21.07
C ALA A 527 -40.01 -4.41 22.42
N GLN A 528 -38.73 -4.17 22.68
CA GLN A 528 -38.10 -4.47 23.98
C GLN A 528 -38.65 -3.59 25.10
N ILE A 529 -38.94 -2.31 24.83
CA ILE A 529 -39.58 -1.40 25.80
C ILE A 529 -40.96 -1.93 26.17
N VAL A 530 -41.79 -2.28 25.18
CA VAL A 530 -43.13 -2.86 25.41
C VAL A 530 -43.03 -4.17 26.21
N GLU A 531 -42.07 -5.04 25.90
CA GLU A 531 -41.89 -6.29 26.67
C GLU A 531 -41.49 -6.01 28.13
N LEU A 532 -40.66 -4.99 28.37
CA LEU A 532 -40.26 -4.58 29.71
C LEU A 532 -41.42 -3.96 30.50
N GLU A 533 -42.25 -3.15 29.85
CA GLU A 533 -43.49 -2.61 30.43
C GLU A 533 -44.46 -3.74 30.79
N ASP A 534 -44.75 -4.65 29.86
CA ASP A 534 -45.60 -5.83 30.12
C ASP A 534 -45.05 -6.72 31.25
N ARG A 535 -43.73 -6.80 31.40
CA ARG A 535 -43.09 -7.55 32.49
C ARG A 535 -43.22 -6.81 33.82
N ALA A 536 -43.09 -5.48 33.82
CA ALA A 536 -43.28 -4.64 34.99
C ALA A 536 -44.72 -4.71 35.49
N ASP A 537 -45.70 -4.61 34.58
CA ASP A 537 -47.13 -4.69 34.90
C ASP A 537 -47.49 -6.06 35.47
N ARG A 538 -47.04 -7.14 34.85
CA ARG A 538 -47.23 -8.51 35.40
C ARG A 538 -46.59 -8.69 36.77
N SER A 539 -45.42 -8.08 37.01
CA SER A 539 -44.77 -8.13 38.32
C SER A 539 -45.56 -7.32 39.36
N TYR A 540 -46.14 -6.19 38.96
CA TYR A 540 -46.97 -5.35 39.82
C TYR A 540 -48.28 -6.04 40.19
N GLU A 541 -48.99 -6.60 39.21
CA GLU A 541 -50.22 -7.39 39.41
C GLU A 541 -49.96 -8.59 40.33
N SER A 542 -48.90 -9.36 40.07
CA SER A 542 -48.53 -10.49 40.92
C SER A 542 -48.19 -10.06 42.36
N GLY A 543 -47.50 -8.93 42.52
CA GLY A 543 -47.21 -8.34 43.83
C GLY A 543 -48.48 -7.88 44.56
N PHE A 544 -49.41 -7.27 43.84
CA PHE A 544 -50.70 -6.81 44.36
C PHE A 544 -51.59 -7.98 44.79
N GLU A 545 -51.69 -9.04 43.98
CA GLU A 545 -52.40 -10.27 44.33
C GLU A 545 -51.78 -10.94 45.56
N ALA A 546 -50.45 -11.01 45.64
CA ALA A 546 -49.76 -11.56 46.81
C ALA A 546 -50.03 -10.74 48.08
N ALA A 547 -50.05 -9.41 47.98
CA ALA A 547 -50.34 -8.51 49.08
C ALA A 547 -51.80 -8.61 49.55
N THR A 548 -52.76 -8.63 48.63
CA THR A 548 -54.18 -8.79 48.96
C THR A 548 -54.47 -10.15 49.58
N TRP A 549 -53.85 -11.22 49.08
CA TRP A 549 -53.94 -12.54 49.67
C TRP A 549 -53.36 -12.58 51.09
N ALA A 550 -52.20 -11.94 51.31
CA ALA A 550 -51.59 -11.83 52.64
C ALA A 550 -52.48 -11.06 53.63
N ALA A 551 -53.05 -9.94 53.20
CA ALA A 551 -53.99 -9.13 54.00
C ALA A 551 -55.26 -9.92 54.35
N GLN A 552 -55.82 -10.66 53.39
CA GLN A 552 -57.00 -11.51 53.62
C GLN A 552 -56.72 -12.60 54.66
N LYS A 553 -55.54 -13.24 54.58
CA LYS A 553 -55.10 -14.24 55.55
C LYS A 553 -54.95 -13.65 56.96
N GLU A 554 -54.43 -12.43 57.08
CA GLU A 554 -54.33 -11.72 58.35
C GLU A 554 -55.71 -11.36 58.93
N ILE A 555 -56.63 -10.88 58.10
CA ILE A 555 -58.03 -10.63 58.50
C ILE A 555 -58.70 -11.91 59.02
N ASP A 556 -58.51 -13.04 58.33
CA ASP A 556 -59.10 -14.31 58.74
C ASP A 556 -58.46 -14.84 60.03
N LEU A 557 -57.16 -14.63 60.24
CA LEU A 557 -56.48 -14.94 61.49
C LEU A 557 -57.05 -14.09 62.65
N LEU A 558 -57.20 -12.78 62.47
CA LEU A 558 -57.82 -11.88 63.46
C LEU A 558 -59.26 -12.29 63.78
N ARG A 559 -60.05 -12.70 62.77
CA ARG A 559 -61.41 -13.23 63.00
C ARG A 559 -61.40 -14.49 63.86
N THR A 560 -60.45 -15.40 63.63
CA THR A 560 -60.31 -16.61 64.47
C THR A 560 -59.86 -16.29 65.89
N GLU A 561 -58.94 -15.35 66.08
CA GLU A 561 -58.51 -14.90 67.41
C GLU A 561 -59.67 -14.24 68.18
N ILE A 562 -60.44 -13.35 67.54
CA ILE A 562 -61.63 -12.75 68.15
C ILE A 562 -62.66 -13.83 68.54
N ALA A 563 -62.87 -14.83 67.69
CA ALA A 563 -63.77 -15.94 68.00
C ALA A 563 -63.27 -16.78 69.20
N LEU A 564 -61.97 -17.05 69.28
CA LEU A 564 -61.35 -17.74 70.41
C LEU A 564 -61.44 -16.92 71.70
N LEU A 565 -61.19 -15.61 71.65
CA LEU A 565 -61.35 -14.71 72.80
C LEU A 565 -62.81 -14.67 73.30
N ARG A 566 -63.78 -14.68 72.38
CA ARG A 566 -65.20 -14.78 72.73
C ARG A 566 -65.56 -16.13 73.35
N ALA A 567 -64.97 -17.23 72.87
CA ALA A 567 -65.21 -18.57 73.43
C ALA A 567 -64.49 -18.80 74.78
N GLY A 568 -63.34 -18.16 74.99
CA GLY A 568 -62.48 -18.31 76.17
C GLY A 568 -62.82 -17.37 77.34
N SER A 569 -63.79 -16.46 77.20
CA SER A 569 -64.25 -15.56 78.26
C SER A 569 -65.68 -15.89 78.72
N PRO A 570 -65.89 -16.98 79.48
CA PRO A 570 -67.21 -17.36 79.99
C PRO A 570 -67.69 -16.47 81.15
N GLU A 571 -66.86 -15.59 81.71
CA GLU A 571 -67.17 -14.78 82.91
C GLU A 571 -67.95 -13.48 82.65
N LEU A 572 -68.23 -13.14 81.40
CA LEU A 572 -69.03 -11.96 81.00
C LEU A 572 -70.39 -12.32 80.38
N ALA A 573 -70.75 -13.61 80.31
CA ALA A 573 -71.96 -14.09 79.65
C ALA A 573 -73.26 -13.97 80.49
N ASP A 574 -73.17 -13.60 81.78
CA ASP A 574 -74.34 -13.47 82.67
C ASP A 574 -74.82 -12.01 82.86
N SER A 575 -74.27 -11.07 82.09
CA SER A 575 -74.82 -9.71 82.00
C SER A 575 -75.90 -9.68 80.91
N GLU A 576 -77.16 -9.94 81.29
CA GLU A 576 -78.40 -9.64 80.53
C GLU A 576 -78.56 -8.14 80.26
N ALA A 577 -77.56 -7.52 79.62
CA ALA A 577 -77.69 -6.20 79.03
C ALA A 577 -77.83 -6.41 77.52
N GLU A 578 -79.08 -6.33 77.05
CA GLU A 578 -79.42 -6.28 75.63
C GLU A 578 -78.50 -5.28 74.90
N PRO A 579 -77.60 -5.72 73.99
CA PRO A 579 -76.94 -4.81 73.07
C PRO A 579 -77.91 -4.57 71.92
N ASP A 580 -78.92 -3.77 72.21
CA ASP A 580 -79.78 -3.20 71.21
C ASP A 580 -78.94 -2.17 70.42
N VAL A 581 -78.91 -2.36 69.11
CA VAL A 581 -78.58 -1.36 68.09
C VAL A 581 -77.07 -1.09 67.82
N ILE A 582 -76.79 -0.97 66.51
CA ILE A 582 -75.61 -0.38 65.84
C ILE A 582 -74.44 -1.32 65.47
N TRP A 583 -74.69 -2.50 64.89
CA TRP A 583 -73.72 -3.11 63.95
C TRP A 583 -74.36 -3.68 62.68
N SER A 584 -75.63 -3.33 62.42
CA SER A 584 -76.39 -3.76 61.22
C SER A 584 -76.35 -2.74 60.09
N VAL A 585 -75.55 -1.68 60.19
CA VAL A 585 -75.26 -0.88 58.99
C VAL A 585 -74.17 -1.65 58.26
N PRO A 586 -74.45 -2.25 57.08
CA PRO A 586 -73.39 -2.76 56.23
C PRO A 586 -72.45 -1.58 56.02
N VAL A 587 -71.21 -1.71 56.50
CA VAL A 587 -70.14 -0.80 56.09
C VAL A 587 -70.23 -0.79 54.57
N PRO A 588 -70.57 0.34 53.93
CA PRO A 588 -70.59 0.37 52.49
C PRO A 588 -69.22 -0.12 52.07
N VAL A 589 -69.21 -1.25 51.37
CA VAL A 589 -68.08 -1.60 50.53
C VAL A 589 -67.85 -0.32 49.75
N LEU A 590 -66.73 0.36 50.03
CA LEU A 590 -66.20 1.45 49.23
C LEU A 590 -65.88 0.82 47.87
N GLY A 591 -66.95 0.53 47.12
CA GLY A 591 -66.93 0.06 45.76
C GLY A 591 -66.77 1.28 44.88
N ASP A 592 -65.81 1.19 43.97
CA ASP A 592 -65.78 1.82 42.66
C ASP A 592 -65.76 3.36 42.55
N GLU A 593 -65.88 4.15 43.61
CA GLU A 593 -65.88 5.62 43.47
C GLU A 593 -64.50 6.30 43.63
N PHE A 594 -63.41 5.54 43.75
CA PHE A 594 -62.04 6.08 43.80
C PHE A 594 -61.15 5.69 42.60
N SER A 595 -61.73 5.18 41.51
CA SER A 595 -60.97 4.91 40.26
C SER A 595 -60.82 6.13 39.34
N ASP A 596 -61.40 7.29 39.69
CA ASP A 596 -61.25 8.55 38.92
C ASP A 596 -59.89 9.27 39.13
N THR A 597 -58.84 8.55 39.54
CA THR A 597 -57.45 9.08 39.50
C THR A 597 -56.80 8.99 38.12
N ASP A 598 -57.54 8.57 37.08
CA ASP A 598 -57.08 8.57 35.68
C ASP A 598 -56.99 9.98 35.06
N ALA A 599 -57.34 11.04 35.81
CA ALA A 599 -57.30 12.42 35.32
C ALA A 599 -55.96 13.17 35.53
N MET A 600 -54.95 12.56 36.18
CA MET A 600 -53.64 13.23 36.44
C MET A 600 -52.47 12.71 35.60
N SER A 601 -52.64 11.63 34.83
CA SER A 601 -51.54 11.05 34.03
C SER A 601 -51.34 11.72 32.66
N HIS A 602 -52.19 12.66 32.24
CA HIS A 602 -52.02 13.43 31.00
C HIS A 602 -51.20 14.72 31.14
N SER A 603 -50.51 14.95 32.26
CA SER A 603 -49.73 16.20 32.47
C SER A 603 -48.20 16.05 32.41
N ILE A 604 -47.66 14.86 32.12
CA ILE A 604 -46.20 14.64 32.09
C ILE A 604 -45.62 14.61 30.65
N ASP A 605 -46.45 14.52 29.61
CA ASP A 605 -45.97 14.57 28.22
C ASP A 605 -45.69 15.98 27.68
N ASN A 606 -45.83 17.03 28.51
CA ASN A 606 -45.72 18.43 28.06
C ASN A 606 -44.41 19.14 28.47
N LEU A 607 -43.37 18.40 28.88
CA LEU A 607 -42.06 18.98 29.23
C LEU A 607 -40.91 18.64 28.26
N SER A 608 -41.14 17.84 27.22
CA SER A 608 -40.11 17.55 26.20
C SER A 608 -40.17 18.47 24.97
N THR A 609 -41.04 19.48 24.93
CA THR A 609 -41.23 20.36 23.75
C THR A 609 -40.60 21.76 23.90
N VAL A 610 -39.77 22.03 24.91
CA VAL A 610 -39.20 23.37 25.17
C VAL A 610 -37.74 23.53 24.69
N PHE A 611 -37.08 22.49 24.18
CA PHE A 611 -35.72 22.60 23.61
C PHE A 611 -35.57 22.01 22.19
N GLY A 612 -36.64 22.07 21.38
CA GLY A 612 -36.57 21.83 19.93
C GLY A 612 -36.61 23.15 19.18
N GLY A 613 -35.45 23.74 18.92
CA GLY A 613 -35.31 24.89 18.02
C GLY A 613 -35.77 24.52 16.61
N ASP A 614 -36.89 25.12 16.19
CA ASP A 614 -37.46 25.06 14.87
C ASP A 614 -36.55 25.82 13.88
N ALA A 615 -35.72 25.08 13.14
CA ALA A 615 -35.07 25.57 11.93
C ALA A 615 -36.03 25.40 10.76
N SER A 616 -37.06 26.25 10.69
CA SER A 616 -37.88 26.41 9.50
C SER A 616 -37.44 27.63 8.70
N ALA A 617 -37.25 27.37 7.40
CA ALA A 617 -36.89 28.32 6.38
C ALA A 617 -37.87 29.51 6.35
N GLY A 618 -37.33 30.70 6.59
CA GLY A 618 -37.97 31.97 6.29
C GLY A 618 -37.07 32.76 5.35
N GLU A 619 -37.42 32.75 4.06
CA GLU A 619 -36.99 33.77 3.11
C GLU A 619 -37.25 35.15 3.71
N ASN A 620 -36.20 35.95 3.87
CA ASN A 620 -36.38 37.39 3.83
C ASN A 620 -35.13 38.05 3.24
N GLU A 621 -35.34 38.63 2.08
CA GLU A 621 -34.46 39.58 1.43
C GLU A 621 -34.19 40.78 2.37
N ASN A 622 -33.07 41.44 2.06
CA ASN A 622 -32.80 42.86 2.29
C ASN A 622 -32.09 43.26 3.60
N GLY A 623 -30.94 43.93 3.43
CA GLY A 623 -30.41 44.88 4.41
C GLY A 623 -28.98 44.60 4.86
N GLY A 624 -28.01 45.23 4.20
CA GLY A 624 -26.64 45.32 4.68
C GLY A 624 -26.48 46.28 5.86
N GLU A 625 -25.39 46.07 6.61
CA GLU A 625 -24.66 47.01 7.49
C GLU A 625 -23.65 46.15 8.27
N ALA A 626 -22.39 46.08 7.88
CA ALA A 626 -21.32 46.97 8.35
C ALA A 626 -21.19 47.01 9.88
N TRP A 627 -20.40 46.09 10.46
CA TRP A 627 -19.82 46.25 11.80
C TRP A 627 -18.35 45.87 11.79
N ASP A 628 -17.53 46.91 11.67
CA ASP A 628 -16.18 47.02 12.22
C ASP A 628 -16.19 46.85 13.74
N ALA A 629 -15.25 46.08 14.28
CA ALA A 629 -14.62 46.26 15.59
C ALA A 629 -13.44 45.26 15.66
N SER A 630 -12.19 45.63 15.38
CA SER A 630 -11.31 46.51 16.17
C SER A 630 -11.37 46.23 17.68
N ALA A 631 -10.52 45.32 18.16
CA ALA A 631 -10.11 45.25 19.55
C ALA A 631 -8.59 45.09 19.64
N SER A 632 -7.92 46.23 19.73
CA SER A 632 -6.51 46.40 20.08
C SER A 632 -6.42 47.05 21.46
N VAL A 633 -5.92 46.34 22.47
CA VAL A 633 -5.36 46.84 23.75
C VAL A 633 -4.54 45.64 24.30
N SER A 634 -3.21 45.57 24.38
CA SER A 634 -2.14 46.42 24.94
C SER A 634 -2.20 46.62 26.46
N ASP A 635 -1.48 45.77 27.20
CA ASP A 635 -0.78 45.97 28.50
C ASP A 635 -0.77 44.61 29.24
N GLY A 636 0.29 44.14 29.89
CA GLY A 636 1.55 44.74 30.30
C GLY A 636 2.11 43.88 31.45
N ALA A 637 3.39 43.53 31.35
CA ALA A 637 4.36 43.17 32.39
C ALA A 637 3.88 42.62 33.76
N SER A 638 4.30 41.37 34.05
CA SER A 638 4.88 40.93 35.34
C SER A 638 5.49 39.54 35.10
N GLU A 639 6.77 39.38 34.81
CA GLU A 639 7.88 39.37 35.77
C GLU A 639 7.52 38.71 37.12
N ALA A 640 7.57 37.39 37.14
CA ALA A 640 7.70 36.61 38.37
C ALA A 640 8.56 35.36 38.09
N THR A 641 9.80 35.45 38.54
CA THR A 641 10.71 34.34 38.82
C THR A 641 10.00 33.23 39.61
N ARG A 642 10.09 31.99 39.15
CA ARG A 642 9.92 30.83 40.03
C ARG A 642 10.74 29.63 39.54
N ASP A 643 11.96 29.63 40.06
CA ASP A 643 12.74 28.50 40.54
C ASP A 643 12.13 27.09 40.41
N ASP A 644 12.96 26.20 39.83
CA ASP A 644 13.47 25.01 40.50
C ASP A 644 12.47 23.90 40.84
N TRP A 645 12.35 22.91 39.95
CA TRP A 645 12.23 21.48 40.33
C TRP A 645 12.91 20.63 39.25
N GLY A 646 14.08 20.08 39.59
CA GLY A 646 14.74 19.03 38.85
C GLY A 646 14.21 17.63 39.18
N GLU A 647 14.77 16.67 38.42
CA GLU A 647 14.96 15.26 38.73
C GLU A 647 13.80 14.52 39.42
N TRP A 648 12.98 13.81 38.64
CA TRP A 648 12.54 12.43 38.90
C TRP A 648 12.31 11.72 37.56
#